data_AF-A0AB34J4V3-F1
#
_entry.id   AF-A0AB34J4V3-F1
#
_cell.length_a   1.000
_cell.length_b   1.000
_cell.length_c   1.000
_cell.angle_alpha   90.00
_cell.angle_beta   90.00
_cell.angle_gamma   90.00
#
_symmetry.space_group_name_H-M   'P 1'
#
loop_
_entity.id
_entity.type
_entity.pdbx_description
1 polymer ?
#
loop_
_entity_poly.entity_id
_entity_poly.type
_entity_poly.pdbx_seq_one_letter_code
_entity_poly.pdbx_strand_id
1 'polypeptide(L)'
;MGSSIVEDVRGILIAGETPLVNDVPIHQDKLGEYVRTGGQKNGRPAYKKDNNTNHMMWFTYANDDHQPTWYVGKKEEYGEARGWLQVRSDALLPQDIKGHWSVWSGAEKKWKEARDVKCIAVSSTAGVIIHGPTPNNLLQDKLGEYRRVQLRVITERGVYEMVGMPNVMMWYAPGGTWNIGKRDELGQNRGWYQAVSKAISPEGISNWQVWDGANKKWEKAGELEAVSVGSKRIAFTGSTPKSVNEDKLGEYTRKGYWFHDGRAVYECVDAPSRCIWYTTPYWYLGQAEDMGKPQGWLCCKDDASCPELVKSIWRVSDGQQMVDAPEVRCMPVGATTVMVAGDTPNNLNNDKLGEFIRRLGKEVNGRPIYSQVGNDNRMLWYAAGYWYLGKKDELGKSQGWLCVRDPAPAPELVQSTWRVGDGEKLHPAPNVKCAAIGARTIEVLGTPINGLHRDKMGEFRMIAATEVNGKPVYEKDPSITHMVWASNGYWYVGKRDELGKQAGWMQVRDSAPLPEEIVGVWQIWNQGDKRWIPSENVKVTAVGNERVDIKGAMPASCSIHQDKLGTFRRLRGQETNGYAVYQRRNDDVMLWQASGGWWIGPASSLGKNTGYWRNIDSARVPENIKNVWEVGDGSAWHRAEAVHCTEHVRTRLCLRGATPEERHQDKLGTYVLCDGELINDRVCYEQLANPSRMIWFLTPYWYVGKRAEKALGQGWLQVRSLAHVPEQITSPWSVWHSTQKTWLEAPELAIYPDESDNGEELPSKLEDAAAIPKALPIARLMVDERVDKGTAVVALPPIPQAHHYDVYITYASAKGGAGRQTNDRAMKINDYLRSRGLVTCFDADDIEGDVIEKVCSGIDEAELVLVCISQEYIDKVGGKNGALDTCKKEFEYAERTKGADKLVAVVTDAAVRNPRDWRGSVGMVLGSRALKDFSMDESDPAWEINLYALYDELVALRGDPYGSLVSRPPAPQPQLERKEIGHSRSPSALASGVPPAVLEMTMAQKVARIKEELSLEPSLPIAKAIAEANSVMGIEPQGPLTKQVESLLTELGVIG
;
A
#
# COMPACT_ATOMS: atom_id res chain seq x y z
N MET A 1 -2.20 45.93 -2.52
CA MET A 1 -0.93 45.61 -1.82
C MET A 1 -0.50 44.25 -2.32
N GLY A 2 0.70 44.16 -2.90
CA GLY A 2 1.09 43.07 -3.79
C GLY A 2 1.13 41.71 -3.11
N SER A 3 0.44 40.72 -3.69
CA SER A 3 0.66 39.32 -3.35
C SER A 3 2.06 38.95 -3.84
N SER A 4 2.99 38.80 -2.91
CA SER A 4 4.22 38.06 -3.18
C SER A 4 3.82 36.60 -3.37
N ILE A 5 3.44 36.23 -4.59
CA ILE A 5 3.52 34.84 -5.05
C ILE A 5 5.03 34.55 -5.04
N VAL A 6 5.50 34.02 -3.90
CA VAL A 6 6.88 33.58 -3.75
C VAL A 6 7.08 32.51 -4.82
N GLU A 7 7.91 32.82 -5.81
CA GLU A 7 8.29 31.89 -6.88
C GLU A 7 8.68 30.55 -6.24
N ASP A 8 7.87 29.51 -6.48
CA ASP A 8 7.98 28.17 -5.91
C ASP A 8 9.14 27.38 -6.55
N VAL A 9 10.31 28.04 -6.70
CA VAL A 9 11.55 27.44 -7.18
C VAL A 9 12.18 26.66 -6.02
N ARG A 10 11.68 25.45 -5.81
CA ARG A 10 12.19 24.53 -4.78
C ARG A 10 13.04 23.38 -5.36
N GLY A 11 13.13 23.24 -6.68
CA GLY A 11 13.89 22.19 -7.38
C GLY A 11 14.79 22.68 -8.53
N ILE A 12 15.84 21.90 -8.81
CA ILE A 12 16.79 22.08 -9.92
C ILE A 12 16.78 20.81 -10.77
N LEU A 13 16.68 20.96 -12.09
CA LEU A 13 16.79 19.86 -13.04
C LEU A 13 18.18 19.90 -13.66
N ILE A 14 18.97 18.85 -13.44
CA ILE A 14 20.20 18.62 -14.22
C ILE A 14 19.85 17.67 -15.36
N ALA A 15 19.95 18.13 -16.60
CA ALA A 15 19.45 17.44 -17.79
C ALA A 15 20.44 17.52 -18.95
N GLY A 16 20.44 16.53 -19.84
CA GLY A 16 21.35 16.44 -20.98
C GLY A 16 21.93 15.04 -21.17
N GLU A 17 22.94 14.94 -22.02
CA GLU A 17 23.67 13.70 -22.28
C GLU A 17 25.07 13.75 -21.65
N THR A 18 25.43 12.67 -20.97
CA THR A 18 26.78 12.47 -20.42
C THR A 18 27.68 11.80 -21.46
N PRO A 19 29.01 12.03 -21.40
CA PRO A 19 29.95 11.43 -22.33
C PRO A 19 29.91 9.90 -22.31
N LEU A 20 30.23 9.28 -23.44
CA LEU A 20 30.39 7.83 -23.54
C LEU A 20 31.81 7.42 -23.09
N VAL A 21 31.90 6.30 -22.36
CA VAL A 21 33.14 5.55 -22.11
C VAL A 21 32.82 4.09 -22.41
N ASN A 22 33.57 3.48 -23.34
CA ASN A 22 33.28 2.12 -23.85
C ASN A 22 31.83 1.97 -24.34
N ASP A 23 31.33 2.94 -25.11
CA ASP A 23 29.96 3.00 -25.65
C ASP A 23 28.82 3.04 -24.60
N VAL A 24 29.16 3.29 -23.33
CA VAL A 24 28.18 3.44 -22.25
C VAL A 24 28.23 4.87 -21.69
N PRO A 25 27.09 5.58 -21.57
CA PRO A 25 27.03 6.87 -20.90
C PRO A 25 27.47 6.75 -19.44
N ILE A 26 28.48 7.53 -19.02
CA ILE A 26 28.97 7.50 -17.63
C ILE A 26 28.19 8.48 -16.75
N HIS A 27 27.78 8.03 -15.56
CA HIS A 27 27.08 8.86 -14.58
C HIS A 27 25.79 9.54 -15.08
N GLN A 28 25.22 9.07 -16.19
CA GLN A 28 23.91 9.51 -16.68
C GLN A 28 22.83 9.38 -15.58
N ASP A 29 22.96 8.41 -14.68
CA ASP A 29 22.07 8.16 -13.53
C ASP A 29 22.10 9.27 -12.47
N LYS A 30 23.14 10.12 -12.47
CA LYS A 30 23.27 11.25 -11.54
C LYS A 30 22.49 12.48 -12.01
N LEU A 31 22.12 12.55 -13.29
CA LEU A 31 21.20 13.57 -13.79
C LEU A 31 19.77 13.35 -13.26
N GLY A 32 18.96 14.40 -13.27
CA GLY A 32 17.59 14.40 -12.76
C GLY A 32 17.31 15.59 -11.85
N GLU A 33 16.25 15.49 -11.07
CA GLU A 33 15.76 16.58 -10.23
C GLU A 33 16.41 16.55 -8.84
N TYR A 34 16.76 17.74 -8.35
CA TYR A 34 17.42 18.00 -7.09
C TYR A 34 16.61 19.03 -6.31
N VAL A 35 16.14 18.65 -5.13
CA VAL A 35 15.31 19.47 -4.25
C VAL A 35 16.18 20.15 -3.19
N ARG A 36 15.93 21.42 -2.91
CA ARG A 36 16.68 22.16 -1.90
C ARG A 36 16.53 21.52 -0.51
N THR A 37 17.64 21.38 0.22
CA THR A 37 17.71 20.71 1.53
C THR A 37 17.41 21.61 2.73
N GLY A 38 17.25 22.92 2.51
CA GLY A 38 17.15 23.93 3.58
C GLY A 38 18.53 24.38 4.11
N GLY A 39 19.56 23.54 4.02
CA GLY A 39 20.93 23.87 4.39
C GLY A 39 21.69 24.70 3.34
N GLN A 40 22.75 25.37 3.80
CA GLN A 40 23.70 26.08 2.95
C GLN A 40 25.12 25.55 3.20
N LYS A 41 25.95 25.53 2.15
CA LYS A 41 27.39 25.31 2.24
C LYS A 41 28.11 26.47 1.58
N ASN A 42 29.09 27.05 2.26
CA ASN A 42 29.88 28.20 1.77
C ASN A 42 28.99 29.35 1.24
N GLY A 43 27.89 29.65 1.93
CA GLY A 43 26.94 30.71 1.56
C GLY A 43 26.08 30.41 0.31
N ARG A 44 26.00 29.16 -0.11
CA ARG A 44 25.20 28.70 -1.27
C ARG A 44 24.26 27.56 -0.85
N PRO A 45 23.06 27.46 -1.46
CA PRO A 45 22.12 26.40 -1.15
C PRO A 45 22.64 25.01 -1.56
N ALA A 46 22.30 24.00 -0.76
CA ALA A 46 22.55 22.60 -1.09
C ALA A 46 21.26 21.90 -1.49
N TYR A 47 21.38 20.93 -2.41
CA TYR A 47 20.25 20.20 -2.97
C TYR A 47 20.45 18.69 -2.83
N LYS A 48 19.38 17.95 -2.53
CA LYS A 48 19.35 16.49 -2.50
C LYS A 48 18.63 15.99 -3.73
N LYS A 49 19.08 14.90 -4.34
CA LYS A 49 18.39 14.33 -5.49
C LYS A 49 17.04 13.77 -5.06
N ASP A 50 15.99 14.07 -5.81
CA ASP A 50 14.60 13.73 -5.46
C ASP A 50 14.39 12.22 -5.30
N ASN A 51 14.98 11.43 -6.21
CA ASN A 51 14.84 9.97 -6.23
C ASN A 51 15.97 9.18 -5.58
N ASN A 52 16.95 9.86 -4.99
CA ASN A 52 18.07 9.22 -4.29
C ASN A 52 18.70 10.21 -3.32
N THR A 53 18.29 10.15 -2.05
CA THR A 53 18.76 11.06 -1.01
C THR A 53 20.24 10.90 -0.67
N ASN A 54 20.91 9.85 -1.15
CA ASN A 54 22.36 9.68 -1.05
C ASN A 54 23.12 10.47 -2.11
N HIS A 55 22.45 11.15 -3.04
CA HIS A 55 23.10 12.07 -3.98
C HIS A 55 22.79 13.52 -3.60
N MET A 56 23.81 14.36 -3.59
CA MET A 56 23.70 15.78 -3.28
C MET A 56 24.37 16.63 -4.36
N MET A 57 23.88 17.86 -4.48
CA MET A 57 24.54 18.95 -5.20
C MET A 57 24.90 20.04 -4.21
N TRP A 58 26.15 20.51 -4.26
CA TRP A 58 26.67 21.53 -3.36
C TRP A 58 27.73 22.39 -4.04
N PHE A 59 28.03 23.51 -3.39
CA PHE A 59 29.08 24.42 -3.80
C PHE A 59 30.28 24.29 -2.87
N THR A 60 31.48 24.21 -3.44
CA THR A 60 32.74 24.31 -2.70
C THR A 60 33.86 24.83 -3.61
N TYR A 61 35.06 25.02 -3.05
CA TYR A 61 36.24 25.43 -3.80
C TYR A 61 37.03 24.19 -4.22
N ALA A 62 37.45 24.12 -5.49
CA ALA A 62 38.21 22.99 -6.00
C ALA A 62 39.58 22.87 -5.30
N ASN A 63 40.04 21.63 -5.04
CA ASN A 63 41.28 21.39 -4.30
C ASN A 63 42.54 21.92 -5.01
N ASP A 64 42.58 21.83 -6.34
CA ASP A 64 43.80 22.07 -7.11
C ASP A 64 44.10 23.57 -7.32
N ASP A 65 43.05 24.37 -7.52
CA ASP A 65 43.15 25.79 -7.93
C ASP A 65 42.27 26.75 -7.12
N HIS A 66 41.57 26.25 -6.08
CA HIS A 66 40.63 27.01 -5.25
C HIS A 66 39.54 27.75 -6.07
N GLN A 67 39.23 27.27 -7.27
CA GLN A 67 38.18 27.87 -8.09
C GLN A 67 36.79 27.53 -7.54
N PRO A 68 35.84 28.50 -7.55
CA PRO A 68 34.47 28.25 -7.13
C PRO A 68 33.80 27.24 -8.04
N THR A 69 33.32 26.14 -7.46
CA THR A 69 32.87 24.97 -8.23
C THR A 69 31.62 24.36 -7.60
N TRP A 70 30.65 24.05 -8.45
CA TRP A 70 29.49 23.24 -8.07
C TRP A 70 29.78 21.77 -8.33
N TYR A 71 29.45 20.92 -7.38
CA TYR A 71 29.66 19.47 -7.44
C TYR A 71 28.33 18.72 -7.31
N VAL A 72 28.29 17.54 -7.93
CA VAL A 72 27.28 16.50 -7.67
C VAL A 72 28.01 15.24 -7.23
N GLY A 73 27.68 14.72 -6.06
CA GLY A 73 28.36 13.58 -5.46
C GLY A 73 27.53 12.89 -4.38
N LYS A 74 28.16 12.04 -3.57
CA LYS A 74 27.47 11.34 -2.48
C LYS A 74 27.14 12.30 -1.34
N LYS A 75 26.11 11.98 -0.56
CA LYS A 75 25.76 12.68 0.68
C LYS A 75 26.92 12.66 1.69
N GLU A 76 27.64 11.55 1.78
CA GLU A 76 28.85 11.41 2.62
C GLU A 76 30.01 12.32 2.17
N GLU A 77 30.01 12.75 0.91
CA GLU A 77 31.01 13.66 0.33
C GLU A 77 30.55 15.12 0.39
N TYR A 78 29.41 15.40 1.01
CA TYR A 78 28.83 16.73 1.04
C TYR A 78 29.78 17.77 1.64
N GLY A 79 30.14 18.76 0.83
CA GLY A 79 31.06 19.83 1.19
C GLY A 79 32.51 19.59 0.79
N GLU A 80 32.85 18.38 0.35
CA GLU A 80 34.16 18.04 -0.19
C GLU A 80 34.31 18.49 -1.65
N ALA A 81 35.54 18.77 -2.08
CA ALA A 81 35.86 19.11 -3.48
C ALA A 81 36.02 17.85 -4.35
N ARG A 82 35.06 16.94 -4.27
CA ARG A 82 35.00 15.69 -5.03
C ARG A 82 33.55 15.35 -5.38
N GLY A 83 33.37 14.67 -6.50
CA GLY A 83 32.05 14.23 -6.93
C GLY A 83 32.12 13.54 -8.30
N TRP A 84 30.96 13.16 -8.83
CA TRP A 84 30.81 12.58 -10.16
C TRP A 84 30.65 13.63 -11.24
N LEU A 85 30.04 14.78 -10.92
CA LEU A 85 29.92 15.92 -11.82
C LEU A 85 30.48 17.17 -11.15
N GLN A 86 31.06 18.05 -11.96
CA GLN A 86 31.47 19.37 -11.52
C GLN A 86 31.23 20.42 -12.60
N VAL A 87 31.08 21.67 -12.18
CA VAL A 87 31.11 22.84 -13.07
C VAL A 87 31.74 24.02 -12.34
N ARG A 88 32.76 24.60 -12.96
CA ARG A 88 33.44 25.79 -12.44
C ARG A 88 32.54 27.00 -12.66
N SER A 89 32.01 27.55 -11.58
CA SER A 89 31.09 28.69 -11.61
C SER A 89 30.94 29.26 -10.21
N ASP A 90 30.96 30.58 -10.10
CA ASP A 90 30.72 31.35 -8.88
C ASP A 90 29.22 31.66 -8.63
N ALA A 91 28.35 31.15 -9.51
CA ALA A 91 26.91 31.40 -9.50
C ALA A 91 26.31 31.24 -8.09
N LEU A 92 25.47 32.22 -7.70
CA LEU A 92 24.74 32.22 -6.43
C LEU A 92 23.79 31.02 -6.31
N LEU A 93 23.18 30.65 -7.43
CA LEU A 93 22.20 29.58 -7.52
C LEU A 93 22.53 28.68 -8.72
N PRO A 94 22.25 27.36 -8.65
CA PRO A 94 22.57 26.42 -9.73
C PRO A 94 21.97 26.78 -11.10
N GLN A 95 20.79 27.39 -11.13
CA GLN A 95 20.13 27.77 -12.38
C GLN A 95 20.86 28.89 -13.15
N ASP A 96 21.74 29.63 -12.47
CA ASP A 96 22.51 30.73 -13.07
C ASP A 96 23.85 30.24 -13.65
N ILE A 97 24.15 28.94 -13.54
CA ILE A 97 25.36 28.33 -14.08
C ILE A 97 25.30 28.39 -15.62
N LYS A 98 26.24 29.13 -16.23
CA LYS A 98 26.44 29.19 -17.69
C LYS A 98 27.65 28.38 -18.19
N GLY A 99 28.46 27.86 -17.27
CA GLY A 99 29.66 27.07 -17.57
C GLY A 99 29.35 25.65 -18.06
N HIS A 100 30.33 25.02 -18.69
CA HIS A 100 30.23 23.62 -19.14
C HIS A 100 30.45 22.65 -17.98
N TRP A 101 29.55 21.68 -17.87
CA TRP A 101 29.68 20.60 -16.91
C TRP A 101 30.78 19.62 -17.32
N SER A 102 31.39 18.98 -16.33
CA SER A 102 32.35 17.91 -16.50
C SER A 102 31.92 16.71 -15.68
N VAL A 103 32.20 15.51 -16.19
CA VAL A 103 31.83 14.22 -15.59
C VAL A 103 33.10 13.41 -15.33
N TRP A 104 33.24 12.84 -14.14
CA TRP A 104 34.41 12.05 -13.76
C TRP A 104 34.38 10.66 -14.42
N SER A 105 35.45 10.27 -15.14
CA SER A 105 35.61 8.91 -15.63
C SER A 105 36.49 8.10 -14.69
N GLY A 106 35.91 7.11 -14.01
CA GLY A 106 36.67 6.20 -13.15
C GLY A 106 37.68 5.34 -13.93
N ALA A 107 37.32 4.93 -15.16
CA ALA A 107 38.18 4.12 -16.03
C ALA A 107 39.40 4.92 -16.54
N GLU A 108 39.18 6.17 -16.92
CA GLU A 108 40.22 7.04 -17.49
C GLU A 108 40.89 7.95 -16.45
N LYS A 109 40.42 7.93 -15.19
CA LYS A 109 40.86 8.79 -14.07
C LYS A 109 40.97 10.28 -14.43
N LYS A 110 40.01 10.79 -15.21
CA LYS A 110 39.98 12.20 -15.63
C LYS A 110 38.55 12.72 -15.79
N TRP A 111 38.41 14.03 -15.71
CA TRP A 111 37.19 14.75 -16.03
C TRP A 111 36.98 14.80 -17.56
N LYS A 112 35.80 14.43 -18.03
CA LYS A 112 35.36 14.56 -19.43
C LYS A 112 34.30 15.65 -19.53
N GLU A 113 34.43 16.51 -20.53
CA GLU A 113 33.51 17.61 -20.76
C GLU A 113 32.13 17.09 -21.20
N ALA A 114 31.06 17.59 -20.59
CA ALA A 114 29.67 17.21 -20.84
C ALA A 114 28.88 18.45 -21.27
N ARG A 115 29.06 18.86 -22.53
CA ARG A 115 28.52 20.13 -23.06
C ARG A 115 27.00 20.20 -23.11
N ASP A 116 26.35 19.05 -23.24
CA ASP A 116 24.89 18.96 -23.32
C ASP A 116 24.22 19.00 -21.95
N VAL A 117 24.98 18.81 -20.87
CA VAL A 117 24.45 18.87 -19.50
C VAL A 117 24.21 20.32 -19.11
N LYS A 118 22.96 20.61 -18.74
CA LYS A 118 22.49 21.91 -18.28
C LYS A 118 21.82 21.78 -16.93
N CYS A 119 21.83 22.88 -16.20
CA CYS A 119 21.23 23.00 -14.89
C CYS A 119 20.18 24.12 -14.94
N ILE A 120 18.91 23.79 -14.73
CA ILE A 120 17.81 24.76 -14.79
C ILE A 120 16.96 24.70 -13.53
N ALA A 121 16.37 25.82 -13.15
CA ALA A 121 15.33 25.83 -12.14
C ALA A 121 14.05 25.20 -12.70
N VAL A 122 13.36 24.42 -11.86
CA VAL A 122 12.06 23.82 -12.18
C VAL A 122 11.13 23.90 -10.98
N SER A 123 9.83 23.86 -11.25
CA SER A 123 8.81 23.70 -10.22
C SER A 123 9.00 22.39 -9.46
N SER A 124 8.69 22.41 -8.16
CA SER A 124 8.69 21.19 -7.32
C SER A 124 7.60 20.19 -7.73
N THR A 125 6.57 20.63 -8.44
CA THR A 125 5.57 19.76 -9.06
C THR A 125 6.02 19.37 -10.46
N ALA A 126 5.87 18.09 -10.79
CA ALA A 126 6.08 17.59 -12.15
C ALA A 126 4.86 17.83 -13.06
N GLY A 127 3.74 18.32 -12.51
CA GLY A 127 2.48 18.52 -13.22
C GLY A 127 1.88 19.92 -13.03
N VAL A 128 1.16 20.38 -14.06
CA VAL A 128 0.38 21.61 -14.07
C VAL A 128 -0.95 21.35 -14.78
N ILE A 129 -2.04 21.90 -14.27
CA ILE A 129 -3.31 21.93 -14.98
C ILE A 129 -3.54 23.32 -15.54
N ILE A 130 -3.82 23.39 -16.84
CA ILE A 130 -4.37 24.59 -17.47
C ILE A 130 -5.89 24.43 -17.50
N HIS A 131 -6.62 25.30 -16.82
CA HIS A 131 -8.08 25.25 -16.76
C HIS A 131 -8.71 26.64 -16.85
N GLY A 132 -10.02 26.68 -17.10
CA GLY A 132 -10.80 27.89 -17.29
C GLY A 132 -11.51 27.91 -18.65
N PRO A 133 -12.46 28.82 -18.86
CA PRO A 133 -13.15 28.98 -20.13
C PRO A 133 -12.24 29.68 -21.16
N THR A 134 -12.37 29.30 -22.43
CA THR A 134 -11.80 30.07 -23.54
C THR A 134 -12.86 30.90 -24.26
N PRO A 135 -12.47 32.04 -24.89
CA PRO A 135 -13.36 32.78 -25.77
C PRO A 135 -13.99 31.86 -26.81
N ASN A 136 -15.33 31.85 -26.88
CA ASN A 136 -16.10 31.03 -27.82
C ASN A 136 -15.78 29.52 -27.78
N ASN A 137 -15.28 28.99 -26.66
CA ASN A 137 -14.79 27.60 -26.53
C ASN A 137 -13.68 27.24 -27.55
N LEU A 138 -12.94 28.23 -28.06
CA LEU A 138 -11.81 28.02 -28.96
C LEU A 138 -10.77 27.10 -28.31
N LEU A 139 -10.43 26.03 -29.03
CA LEU A 139 -9.37 25.08 -28.69
C LEU A 139 -9.44 24.53 -27.25
N GLN A 140 -10.63 24.55 -26.64
CA GLN A 140 -10.85 24.12 -25.26
C GLN A 140 -10.28 22.71 -25.04
N ASP A 141 -10.28 21.85 -26.07
CA ASP A 141 -9.73 20.49 -26.09
C ASP A 141 -8.21 20.40 -25.84
N LYS A 142 -7.46 21.51 -25.93
CA LYS A 142 -6.01 21.57 -25.64
C LYS A 142 -5.68 21.99 -24.21
N LEU A 143 -6.67 22.19 -23.35
CA LEU A 143 -6.47 22.45 -21.91
C LEU A 143 -6.37 21.13 -21.10
N GLY A 144 -6.11 21.19 -19.80
CA GLY A 144 -6.05 20.01 -18.92
C GLY A 144 -4.69 19.81 -18.27
N GLU A 145 -4.40 18.57 -17.87
CA GLU A 145 -3.15 18.23 -17.16
C GLU A 145 -1.98 18.09 -18.14
N TYR A 146 -0.88 18.75 -17.80
CA TYR A 146 0.41 18.70 -18.47
C TYR A 146 1.47 18.21 -17.49
N ARG A 147 2.32 17.29 -17.93
CA ARG A 147 3.44 16.75 -17.14
C ARG A 147 4.78 17.08 -17.75
N ARG A 148 5.74 17.45 -16.92
CA ARG A 148 7.10 17.77 -17.33
C ARG A 148 7.75 16.54 -17.97
N VAL A 149 8.21 16.68 -19.21
CA VAL A 149 8.98 15.66 -19.90
C VAL A 149 10.38 15.62 -19.30
N GLN A 150 10.75 14.48 -18.75
CA GLN A 150 12.03 14.32 -18.06
C GLN A 150 13.23 14.56 -18.95
N LEU A 151 14.25 15.17 -18.33
CA LEU A 151 15.56 15.47 -18.91
C LEU A 151 15.50 16.28 -20.21
N ARG A 152 14.33 16.79 -20.59
CA ARG A 152 14.12 17.59 -21.80
C ARG A 152 14.02 19.05 -21.43
N VAL A 153 15.00 19.81 -21.90
CA VAL A 153 15.09 21.25 -21.71
C VAL A 153 15.10 21.91 -23.08
N ILE A 154 14.20 22.85 -23.28
CA ILE A 154 14.16 23.72 -24.47
C ILE A 154 14.23 25.15 -23.96
N THR A 155 15.06 25.98 -24.60
CA THR A 155 15.24 27.40 -24.25
C THR A 155 15.45 27.67 -22.74
N GLU A 156 16.23 26.80 -22.08
CA GLU A 156 16.55 26.88 -20.64
C GLU A 156 15.34 26.69 -19.71
N ARG A 157 14.27 26.03 -20.18
CA ARG A 157 13.07 25.71 -19.40
C ARG A 157 12.63 24.26 -19.63
N GLY A 158 11.89 23.72 -18.66
CA GLY A 158 11.28 22.40 -18.78
C GLY A 158 10.19 22.39 -19.86
N VAL A 159 10.10 21.27 -20.58
CA VAL A 159 9.03 21.01 -21.54
C VAL A 159 7.95 20.18 -20.87
N TYR A 160 6.68 20.42 -21.19
CA TYR A 160 5.56 19.65 -20.66
C TYR A 160 4.79 18.97 -21.80
N GLU A 161 4.29 17.78 -21.54
CA GLU A 161 3.45 16.98 -22.44
C GLU A 161 2.05 16.87 -21.84
N MET A 162 1.02 17.02 -22.67
CA MET A 162 -0.36 16.88 -22.22
C MET A 162 -0.70 15.42 -21.91
N VAL A 163 -1.27 15.17 -20.73
CA VAL A 163 -1.69 13.84 -20.31
C VAL A 163 -2.81 13.33 -21.22
N GLY A 164 -2.56 12.21 -21.90
CA GLY A 164 -3.49 11.60 -22.85
C GLY A 164 -3.46 12.17 -24.26
N MET A 165 -2.67 13.22 -24.54
CA MET A 165 -2.45 13.78 -25.88
C MET A 165 -0.95 14.03 -26.12
N PRO A 166 -0.12 13.01 -26.40
CA PRO A 166 1.33 13.16 -26.45
C PRO A 166 1.85 14.10 -27.55
N ASN A 167 1.04 14.39 -28.58
CA ASN A 167 1.38 15.35 -29.63
C ASN A 167 1.13 16.81 -29.24
N VAL A 168 0.51 17.06 -28.09
CA VAL A 168 0.27 18.40 -27.55
C VAL A 168 1.32 18.66 -26.47
N MET A 169 2.15 19.67 -26.72
CA MET A 169 3.26 20.03 -25.86
C MET A 169 3.11 21.47 -25.38
N MET A 170 3.73 21.77 -24.24
CA MET A 170 3.90 23.11 -23.73
C MET A 170 5.39 23.40 -23.50
N TRP A 171 5.85 24.56 -23.98
CA TRP A 171 7.27 24.93 -23.93
C TRP A 171 7.44 26.45 -23.83
N TYR A 172 8.62 26.85 -23.37
CA TYR A 172 9.06 28.24 -23.43
C TYR A 172 9.74 28.51 -24.78
N ALA A 173 9.40 29.63 -25.43
CA ALA A 173 9.97 30.00 -26.73
C ALA A 173 10.99 31.14 -26.58
N PRO A 174 11.93 31.30 -27.54
CA PRO A 174 12.94 32.36 -27.51
C PRO A 174 12.37 33.79 -27.47
N GLY A 175 11.09 33.97 -27.78
CA GLY A 175 10.38 35.25 -27.74
C GLY A 175 9.88 35.70 -26.36
N GLY A 176 10.20 34.97 -25.28
CA GLY A 176 9.76 35.31 -23.93
C GLY A 176 8.33 34.88 -23.62
N THR A 177 7.88 33.81 -24.28
CA THR A 177 6.49 33.33 -24.20
C THR A 177 6.43 31.84 -23.88
N TRP A 178 5.46 31.48 -23.03
CA TRP A 178 5.02 30.09 -22.88
C TRP A 178 4.01 29.79 -23.98
N ASN A 179 4.21 28.68 -24.69
CA ASN A 179 3.36 28.27 -25.81
C ASN A 179 2.83 26.86 -25.58
N ILE A 180 1.60 26.61 -26.03
CA ILE A 180 1.02 25.25 -26.15
C ILE A 180 0.76 25.01 -27.63
N GLY A 181 1.23 23.89 -28.16
CA GLY A 181 1.17 23.59 -29.58
C GLY A 181 1.55 22.15 -29.90
N LYS A 182 1.89 21.89 -31.16
CA LYS A 182 2.25 20.54 -31.58
C LYS A 182 3.68 20.17 -31.20
N ARG A 183 3.94 18.88 -31.08
CA ARG A 183 5.28 18.34 -30.79
C ARG A 183 6.34 18.73 -31.82
N ASP A 184 6.00 18.85 -33.09
CA ASP A 184 6.92 19.29 -34.16
C ASP A 184 7.21 20.80 -34.14
N GLU A 185 6.40 21.58 -33.42
CA GLU A 185 6.58 23.02 -33.23
C GLU A 185 7.43 23.36 -31.99
N LEU A 186 7.90 22.34 -31.25
CA LEU A 186 8.67 22.50 -30.02
C LEU A 186 9.87 23.47 -30.18
N GLY A 187 9.93 24.46 -29.28
CA GLY A 187 10.98 25.48 -29.25
C GLY A 187 10.75 26.66 -30.20
N GLN A 188 9.70 26.64 -31.01
CA GLN A 188 9.34 27.75 -31.89
C GLN A 188 8.39 28.73 -31.18
N ASN A 189 8.30 29.97 -31.65
CA ASN A 189 7.32 30.94 -31.15
C ASN A 189 5.98 30.81 -31.90
N ARG A 190 5.41 29.60 -31.86
CA ARG A 190 4.19 29.22 -32.58
C ARG A 190 3.39 28.24 -31.74
N GLY A 191 2.07 28.33 -31.78
CA GLY A 191 1.21 27.39 -31.06
C GLY A 191 -0.25 27.80 -31.14
N TRP A 192 -1.07 27.05 -30.40
CA TRP A 192 -2.48 27.30 -30.16
C TRP A 192 -2.73 28.25 -28.99
N TYR A 193 -1.89 28.18 -27.96
CA TYR A 193 -1.92 29.09 -26.83
C TYR A 193 -0.59 29.78 -26.66
N GLN A 194 -0.63 31.01 -26.16
CA GLN A 194 0.55 31.78 -25.83
C GLN A 194 0.32 32.62 -24.57
N ALA A 195 1.31 32.71 -23.70
CA ALA A 195 1.34 33.66 -22.59
C ALA A 195 2.70 34.34 -22.51
N VAL A 196 2.71 35.67 -22.42
CA VAL A 196 3.94 36.44 -22.24
C VAL A 196 4.32 36.40 -20.77
N SER A 197 5.30 35.59 -20.40
CA SER A 197 5.75 35.46 -19.02
C SER A 197 7.20 34.99 -18.99
N LYS A 198 7.99 35.57 -18.08
CA LYS A 198 9.38 35.16 -17.82
C LYS A 198 9.48 34.04 -16.78
N ALA A 199 8.34 33.57 -16.28
CA ALA A 199 8.28 32.55 -15.25
C ALA A 199 9.09 31.32 -15.66
N ILE A 200 9.79 30.75 -14.67
CA ILE A 200 10.63 29.56 -14.83
C ILE A 200 9.80 28.32 -15.14
N SER A 201 8.53 28.35 -14.76
CA SER A 201 7.58 27.28 -14.94
C SER A 201 6.19 27.89 -15.20
N PRO A 202 5.25 27.12 -15.77
CA PRO A 202 4.00 27.68 -16.26
C PRO A 202 3.00 28.04 -15.14
N GLU A 203 3.22 27.58 -13.92
CA GLU A 203 2.26 27.73 -12.83
C GLU A 203 2.17 29.19 -12.35
N GLY A 204 0.95 29.63 -12.05
CA GLY A 204 0.62 31.03 -11.73
C GLY A 204 0.48 31.96 -12.95
N ILE A 205 0.74 31.48 -14.17
CA ILE A 205 0.49 32.26 -15.39
C ILE A 205 -1.02 32.35 -15.64
N SER A 206 -1.53 33.59 -15.74
CA SER A 206 -2.95 33.90 -15.96
C SER A 206 -3.24 34.73 -17.21
N ASN A 207 -2.20 35.24 -17.89
CA ASN A 207 -2.32 36.12 -19.05
C ASN A 207 -2.28 35.36 -20.39
N TRP A 208 -3.03 34.28 -20.49
CA TRP A 208 -3.07 33.44 -21.68
C TRP A 208 -3.84 34.08 -22.83
N GLN A 209 -3.41 33.74 -24.05
CA GLN A 209 -4.06 34.04 -25.31
C GLN A 209 -4.26 32.74 -26.08
N VAL A 210 -5.35 32.66 -26.84
CA VAL A 210 -5.69 31.52 -27.69
C VAL A 210 -5.74 31.96 -29.15
N TRP A 211 -5.22 31.13 -30.06
CA TRP A 211 -5.20 31.41 -31.48
C TRP A 211 -6.56 31.06 -32.11
N ASP A 212 -7.24 32.08 -32.63
CA ASP A 212 -8.41 31.91 -33.47
C ASP A 212 -7.98 31.65 -34.91
N GLY A 213 -8.02 30.36 -35.31
CA GLY A 213 -7.67 29.95 -36.66
C GLY A 213 -8.62 30.47 -37.74
N ALA A 214 -9.88 30.77 -37.41
CA ALA A 214 -10.86 31.27 -38.37
C ALA A 214 -10.60 32.75 -38.70
N ASN A 215 -10.31 33.55 -37.67
CA ASN A 215 -10.05 34.98 -37.82
C ASN A 215 -8.55 35.33 -37.91
N LYS A 216 -7.66 34.33 -37.82
CA LYS A 216 -6.19 34.46 -37.87
C LYS A 216 -5.65 35.50 -36.89
N LYS A 217 -6.14 35.50 -35.65
CA LYS A 217 -5.76 36.45 -34.59
C LYS A 217 -5.63 35.75 -33.24
N TRP A 218 -4.90 36.37 -32.32
CA TRP A 218 -4.89 35.97 -30.92
C TRP A 218 -6.07 36.61 -30.16
N GLU A 219 -6.81 35.81 -29.41
CA GLU A 219 -7.86 36.26 -28.49
C GLU A 219 -7.40 36.12 -27.04
N LYS A 220 -7.77 37.09 -26.20
CA LYS A 220 -7.40 37.08 -24.77
C LYS A 220 -8.23 36.03 -24.03
N ALA A 221 -7.57 35.10 -23.35
CA ALA A 221 -8.19 34.09 -22.51
C ALA A 221 -7.87 34.39 -21.03
N GLY A 222 -8.42 35.49 -20.52
CA GLY A 222 -8.04 36.08 -19.23
C GLY A 222 -8.50 35.31 -17.99
N GLU A 223 -9.34 34.28 -18.16
CA GLU A 223 -9.81 33.40 -17.09
C GLU A 223 -9.08 32.05 -17.08
N LEU A 224 -8.09 31.87 -17.97
CA LEU A 224 -7.26 30.68 -17.94
C LEU A 224 -6.19 30.80 -16.86
N GLU A 225 -6.11 29.77 -16.04
CA GLU A 225 -5.14 29.65 -14.97
C GLU A 225 -4.31 28.38 -15.13
N ALA A 226 -3.03 28.51 -14.85
CA ALA A 226 -2.09 27.41 -14.76
C ALA A 226 -1.81 27.10 -13.29
N VAL A 227 -2.29 25.97 -12.79
CA VAL A 227 -2.20 25.61 -11.37
C VAL A 227 -1.31 24.39 -11.19
N SER A 228 -0.34 24.47 -10.26
CA SER A 228 0.49 23.34 -9.85
C SER A 228 -0.39 22.20 -9.35
N VAL A 229 -0.17 21.00 -9.86
CA VAL A 229 -0.88 19.82 -9.37
C VAL A 229 0.07 18.67 -9.08
N GLY A 230 -0.25 17.97 -8.01
CA GLY A 230 0.41 16.76 -7.59
C GLY A 230 -0.20 15.54 -8.28
N SER A 231 0.03 14.39 -7.68
CA SER A 231 -0.54 13.12 -8.10
C SER A 231 -2.06 13.17 -8.01
N LYS A 232 -2.73 12.52 -8.98
CA LYS A 232 -4.19 12.43 -8.99
C LYS A 232 -4.70 11.71 -7.73
N ARG A 233 -3.93 10.76 -7.19
CA ARG A 233 -4.27 10.00 -6.00
C ARG A 233 -3.12 10.04 -5.00
N ILE A 234 -3.47 10.22 -3.73
CA ILE A 234 -2.55 10.29 -2.60
C ILE A 234 -3.08 9.41 -1.46
N ALA A 235 -2.19 8.96 -0.59
CA ALA A 235 -2.55 8.23 0.62
C ALA A 235 -1.82 8.83 1.82
N PHE A 236 -2.51 8.86 2.96
CA PHE A 236 -1.84 9.05 4.23
C PHE A 236 -1.24 7.72 4.71
N THR A 237 -0.01 7.78 5.19
CA THR A 237 0.71 6.67 5.81
C THR A 237 1.24 7.09 7.19
N GLY A 238 1.63 6.10 7.99
CA GLY A 238 2.04 6.29 9.39
C GLY A 238 0.87 6.17 10.36
N SER A 239 1.13 6.46 11.63
CA SER A 239 0.14 6.41 12.70
C SER A 239 -0.09 7.80 13.30
N THR A 240 -1.26 8.02 13.89
CA THR A 240 -1.52 9.21 14.71
C THR A 240 -1.21 8.93 16.18
N PRO A 241 -0.79 9.93 16.97
CA PRO A 241 -0.61 9.78 18.40
C PRO A 241 -1.89 9.25 19.06
N LYS A 242 -1.76 8.14 19.81
CA LYS A 242 -2.88 7.50 20.51
C LYS A 242 -4.05 7.10 19.59
N SER A 243 -3.78 6.87 18.31
CA SER A 243 -4.79 6.51 17.28
C SER A 243 -5.92 7.54 17.10
N VAL A 244 -5.70 8.79 17.54
CA VAL A 244 -6.67 9.87 17.39
C VAL A 244 -6.89 10.16 15.91
N ASN A 245 -8.13 10.12 15.43
CA ASN A 245 -8.48 10.31 14.02
C ASN A 245 -7.68 9.44 13.03
N GLU A 246 -7.17 8.28 13.47
CA GLU A 246 -6.42 7.36 12.60
C GLU A 246 -7.32 6.83 11.47
N ASP A 247 -8.62 6.68 11.74
CA ASP A 247 -9.67 6.33 10.77
C ASP A 247 -9.88 7.39 9.67
N LYS A 248 -9.30 8.59 9.84
CA LYS A 248 -9.29 9.65 8.84
C LYS A 248 -8.06 9.57 7.94
N LEU A 249 -7.04 8.79 8.30
CA LEU A 249 -5.96 8.46 7.38
C LEU A 249 -6.53 7.48 6.34
N GLY A 250 -6.24 7.73 5.06
CA GLY A 250 -6.79 6.93 3.97
C GLY A 250 -6.36 7.45 2.62
N GLU A 251 -7.03 6.98 1.59
CA GLU A 251 -6.79 7.42 0.22
C GLU A 251 -7.68 8.57 -0.19
N TYR A 252 -7.07 9.50 -0.91
CA TYR A 252 -7.73 10.69 -1.43
C TYR A 252 -7.42 10.83 -2.92
N THR A 253 -8.43 11.21 -3.69
CA THR A 253 -8.31 11.51 -5.11
C THR A 253 -8.58 12.98 -5.35
N ARG A 254 -7.86 13.58 -6.30
CA ARG A 254 -8.07 14.97 -6.70
C ARG A 254 -9.47 15.12 -7.27
N LYS A 255 -10.23 16.09 -6.75
CA LYS A 255 -11.60 16.37 -7.17
C LYS A 255 -11.61 17.17 -8.48
N GLY A 256 -11.32 16.50 -9.59
CA GLY A 256 -11.35 17.12 -10.93
C GLY A 256 -10.54 18.41 -11.04
N TYR A 257 -11.22 19.50 -11.44
CA TYR A 257 -10.67 20.87 -11.57
C TYR A 257 -11.09 21.78 -10.42
N TRP A 258 -11.32 21.23 -9.22
CA TRP A 258 -11.69 22.01 -8.05
C TRP A 258 -10.42 22.49 -7.34
N PHE A 259 -10.31 23.81 -7.24
CA PHE A 259 -9.19 24.49 -6.61
C PHE A 259 -9.69 25.40 -5.50
N HIS A 260 -8.94 25.46 -4.40
CA HIS A 260 -9.18 26.38 -3.29
C HIS A 260 -7.85 27.03 -2.89
N ASP A 261 -7.83 28.35 -2.75
CA ASP A 261 -6.60 29.16 -2.59
C ASP A 261 -5.49 28.80 -3.59
N GLY A 262 -5.87 28.55 -4.85
CA GLY A 262 -4.93 28.21 -5.93
C GLY A 262 -4.27 26.83 -5.80
N ARG A 263 -4.81 25.92 -4.98
CA ARG A 263 -4.34 24.54 -4.84
C ARG A 263 -5.46 23.54 -5.03
N ALA A 264 -5.11 22.34 -5.50
CA ALA A 264 -6.09 21.29 -5.78
C ALA A 264 -6.77 20.78 -4.51
N VAL A 265 -8.08 20.54 -4.58
CA VAL A 265 -8.86 19.89 -3.53
C VAL A 265 -8.86 18.38 -3.77
N TYR A 266 -8.73 17.60 -2.70
CA TYR A 266 -8.80 16.15 -2.76
C TYR A 266 -10.00 15.65 -1.94
N GLU A 267 -10.68 14.63 -2.42
CA GLU A 267 -11.81 13.96 -1.76
C GLU A 267 -11.41 12.54 -1.36
N CYS A 268 -11.86 12.09 -0.20
CA CYS A 268 -11.57 10.72 0.24
C CYS A 268 -12.29 9.72 -0.67
N VAL A 269 -11.56 8.68 -1.09
CA VAL A 269 -12.06 7.62 -1.98
C VAL A 269 -13.25 6.88 -1.35
N ASP A 270 -13.21 6.73 -0.02
CA ASP A 270 -14.16 5.90 0.73
C ASP A 270 -15.31 6.71 1.34
N ALA A 271 -15.09 8.00 1.56
CA ALA A 271 -16.07 8.88 2.16
C ALA A 271 -15.98 10.26 1.52
N PRO A 272 -16.72 10.52 0.42
CA PRO A 272 -16.68 11.80 -0.30
C PRO A 272 -17.06 13.03 0.54
N SER A 273 -17.66 12.82 1.72
CA SER A 273 -17.88 13.88 2.72
C SER A 273 -16.59 14.36 3.39
N ARG A 274 -15.44 13.70 3.18
CA ARG A 274 -14.13 14.10 3.72
C ARG A 274 -13.26 14.67 2.59
N CYS A 275 -12.66 15.82 2.83
CA CYS A 275 -11.81 16.50 1.87
C CYS A 275 -10.47 16.94 2.48
N ILE A 276 -9.50 17.15 1.62
CA ILE A 276 -8.26 17.87 1.89
C ILE A 276 -8.29 19.15 1.07
N TRP A 277 -8.05 20.27 1.74
CA TRP A 277 -7.97 21.58 1.09
C TRP A 277 -6.86 22.42 1.71
N TYR A 278 -6.49 23.47 0.99
CA TYR A 278 -5.52 24.44 1.46
C TYR A 278 -6.22 25.76 1.76
N THR A 279 -5.99 26.31 2.94
CA THR A 279 -6.41 27.66 3.31
C THR A 279 -5.22 28.35 3.94
N THR A 280 -4.74 29.41 3.29
CA THR A 280 -3.42 30.00 3.59
C THR A 280 -3.23 30.30 5.08
N PRO A 281 -2.14 29.84 5.75
CA PRO A 281 -0.99 29.05 5.26
C PRO A 281 -1.02 27.54 5.64
N TYR A 282 -2.20 26.93 5.70
CA TYR A 282 -2.38 25.56 6.20
C TYR A 282 -3.04 24.63 5.19
N TRP A 283 -2.56 23.39 5.14
CA TRP A 283 -3.32 22.26 4.65
C TRP A 283 -4.24 21.73 5.75
N TYR A 284 -5.48 21.40 5.39
CA TYR A 284 -6.49 20.84 6.29
C TYR A 284 -7.05 19.53 5.72
N LEU A 285 -7.41 18.61 6.61
CA LEU A 285 -8.22 17.44 6.34
C LEU A 285 -9.46 17.50 7.24
N GLY A 286 -10.65 17.43 6.66
CA GLY A 286 -11.90 17.69 7.38
C GLY A 286 -13.15 17.33 6.60
N GLN A 287 -14.31 17.77 7.09
CA GLN A 287 -15.58 17.63 6.37
C GLN A 287 -15.60 18.52 5.12
N ALA A 288 -16.24 18.05 4.05
CA ALA A 288 -16.38 18.77 2.79
C ALA A 288 -17.15 20.09 2.96
N GLU A 289 -18.09 20.14 3.90
CA GLU A 289 -18.89 21.32 4.26
C GLU A 289 -18.06 22.42 4.98
N ASP A 290 -16.88 22.05 5.47
CA ASP A 290 -15.94 22.95 6.14
C ASP A 290 -14.85 23.47 5.22
N MET A 291 -14.90 23.11 3.94
CA MET A 291 -13.94 23.56 2.94
C MET A 291 -13.83 25.09 2.94
N GLY A 292 -12.60 25.58 3.10
CA GLY A 292 -12.25 26.99 3.19
C GLY A 292 -12.38 27.64 4.56
N LYS A 293 -12.83 26.89 5.57
CA LYS A 293 -12.71 27.30 6.97
C LYS A 293 -11.37 26.85 7.53
N PRO A 294 -10.76 27.57 8.48
CA PRO A 294 -9.51 27.20 9.13
C PRO A 294 -9.71 26.11 10.20
N GLN A 295 -10.47 25.05 9.88
CA GLN A 295 -10.81 23.97 10.81
C GLN A 295 -10.73 22.61 10.11
N GLY A 296 -10.37 21.57 10.85
CA GLY A 296 -10.26 20.20 10.34
C GLY A 296 -9.80 19.24 11.43
N TRP A 297 -9.89 17.93 11.15
CA TRP A 297 -9.36 16.90 12.04
C TRP A 297 -7.84 16.86 12.00
N LEU A 298 -7.22 17.13 10.84
CA LEU A 298 -5.78 17.32 10.72
C LEU A 298 -5.48 18.67 10.08
N CYS A 299 -4.36 19.27 10.47
CA CYS A 299 -3.80 20.41 9.77
C CYS A 299 -2.27 20.37 9.72
N CYS A 300 -1.69 21.01 8.71
CA CYS A 300 -0.26 21.18 8.59
C CYS A 300 0.07 22.59 8.09
N LYS A 301 0.98 23.29 8.78
CA LYS A 301 1.45 24.62 8.37
C LYS A 301 2.54 24.45 7.31
N ASP A 302 2.15 24.41 6.05
CA ASP A 302 3.07 24.27 4.93
C ASP A 302 2.49 24.92 3.68
N ASP A 303 3.31 25.73 3.01
CA ASP A 303 2.96 26.38 1.73
C ASP A 303 3.23 25.47 0.52
N ALA A 304 3.47 24.17 0.73
CA ALA A 304 3.62 23.20 -0.34
C ALA A 304 2.41 23.25 -1.30
N SER A 305 2.70 23.29 -2.60
CA SER A 305 1.68 23.34 -3.66
C SER A 305 0.77 22.10 -3.70
N CYS A 306 1.21 20.98 -3.12
CA CYS A 306 0.43 19.74 -3.03
C CYS A 306 0.64 19.03 -1.67
N PRO A 307 -0.33 18.24 -1.18
CA PRO A 307 -0.23 17.57 0.12
C PRO A 307 0.96 16.62 0.27
N GLU A 308 1.34 15.91 -0.80
CA GLU A 308 2.47 14.96 -0.79
C GLU A 308 3.85 15.65 -0.78
N LEU A 309 3.90 16.96 -0.99
CA LEU A 309 5.11 17.78 -0.91
C LEU A 309 5.28 18.45 0.45
N VAL A 310 4.32 18.28 1.36
CA VAL A 310 4.37 18.79 2.73
C VAL A 310 5.57 18.17 3.45
N LYS A 311 6.41 19.03 4.01
CA LYS A 311 7.59 18.63 4.79
C LYS A 311 7.42 18.94 6.28
N SER A 312 6.53 19.87 6.60
CA SER A 312 6.13 20.16 7.98
C SER A 312 5.39 18.97 8.61
N ILE A 313 5.39 18.93 9.93
CA ILE A 313 4.71 17.90 10.71
C ILE A 313 3.20 18.13 10.64
N TRP A 314 2.45 17.08 10.29
CA TRP A 314 1.00 17.07 10.39
C TRP A 314 0.59 17.08 11.86
N ARG A 315 -0.48 17.79 12.17
CA ARG A 315 -1.06 17.85 13.52
C ARG A 315 -2.48 17.32 13.47
N VAL A 316 -2.88 16.57 14.51
CA VAL A 316 -4.20 15.95 14.64
C VAL A 316 -4.97 16.60 15.79
N SER A 317 -6.27 16.82 15.63
CA SER A 317 -7.14 17.35 16.68
C SER A 317 -7.59 16.24 17.61
N ASP A 318 -7.30 16.33 18.91
CA ASP A 318 -7.85 15.41 19.93
C ASP A 318 -9.22 15.86 20.47
N GLY A 319 -9.82 16.89 19.86
CA GLY A 319 -11.07 17.53 20.30
C GLY A 319 -10.87 18.68 21.28
N GLN A 320 -9.68 18.83 21.87
CA GLN A 320 -9.32 19.97 22.73
C GLN A 320 -8.21 20.83 22.12
N GLN A 321 -7.21 20.19 21.52
CA GLN A 321 -6.02 20.83 20.96
C GLN A 321 -5.48 20.08 19.74
N MET A 322 -4.53 20.71 19.04
CA MET A 322 -3.78 20.08 17.95
C MET A 322 -2.51 19.44 18.50
N VAL A 323 -2.31 18.15 18.24
CA VAL A 323 -1.17 17.34 18.68
C VAL A 323 -0.31 16.96 17.47
N ASP A 324 1.01 17.05 17.59
CA ASP A 324 1.95 16.70 16.53
C ASP A 324 1.91 15.20 16.21
N ALA A 325 1.75 14.87 14.92
CA ALA A 325 1.72 13.51 14.38
C ALA A 325 2.93 13.32 13.43
N PRO A 326 4.14 13.10 13.98
CA PRO A 326 5.37 13.09 13.19
C PRO A 326 5.48 11.92 12.21
N GLU A 327 4.77 10.82 12.46
CA GLU A 327 4.72 9.66 11.56
C GLU A 327 3.78 9.85 10.37
N VAL A 328 2.80 10.75 10.49
CA VAL A 328 1.84 10.99 9.42
C VAL A 328 2.53 11.64 8.24
N ARG A 329 2.45 10.97 7.09
CA ARG A 329 2.98 11.43 5.81
C ARG A 329 1.93 11.27 4.74
N CYS A 330 1.99 12.15 3.75
CA CYS A 330 1.20 12.02 2.55
C CYS A 330 2.14 11.59 1.42
N MET A 331 1.78 10.51 0.73
CA MET A 331 2.56 9.99 -0.40
C MET A 331 1.68 9.89 -1.64
N PRO A 332 2.25 10.04 -2.84
CA PRO A 332 1.53 9.76 -4.05
C PRO A 332 1.32 8.25 -4.19
N VAL A 333 0.14 7.84 -4.65
CA VAL A 333 -0.16 6.43 -4.88
C VAL A 333 -0.80 6.21 -6.24
N GLY A 334 -0.44 5.09 -6.88
CA GLY A 334 -0.98 4.70 -8.18
C GLY A 334 -2.32 3.99 -8.11
N ALA A 335 -2.72 3.40 -9.23
CA ALA A 335 -3.80 2.43 -9.29
C ALA A 335 -3.56 1.27 -8.30
N THR A 336 -4.64 0.72 -7.75
CA THR A 336 -4.57 -0.46 -6.86
C THR A 336 -4.04 -1.69 -7.59
N THR A 337 -4.40 -1.83 -8.86
CA THR A 337 -3.99 -2.94 -9.72
C THR A 337 -3.38 -2.41 -11.00
N VAL A 338 -2.24 -2.99 -11.40
CA VAL A 338 -1.53 -2.63 -12.62
C VAL A 338 -1.16 -3.88 -13.43
N MET A 339 -1.16 -3.76 -14.75
CA MET A 339 -0.67 -4.78 -15.69
C MET A 339 0.69 -4.34 -16.17
N VAL A 340 1.70 -5.19 -16.02
CA VAL A 340 2.93 -5.08 -16.82
C VAL A 340 2.80 -6.08 -17.97
N ALA A 341 2.63 -5.61 -19.20
CA ALA A 341 2.42 -6.45 -20.39
C ALA A 341 3.15 -5.91 -21.61
N GLY A 342 3.30 -6.76 -22.62
CA GLY A 342 3.97 -6.45 -23.88
C GLY A 342 4.88 -7.57 -24.33
N ASP A 343 5.66 -7.29 -25.38
CA ASP A 343 6.65 -8.21 -25.91
C ASP A 343 8.04 -7.84 -25.43
N THR A 344 8.76 -8.83 -24.90
CA THR A 344 10.18 -8.69 -24.59
C THR A 344 11.03 -9.18 -25.76
N PRO A 345 12.19 -8.55 -26.03
CA PRO A 345 13.14 -9.04 -27.02
C PRO A 345 13.47 -10.52 -26.78
N ASN A 346 13.31 -11.34 -27.83
CA ASN A 346 13.57 -12.78 -27.79
C ASN A 346 12.81 -13.54 -26.67
N ASN A 347 11.66 -13.03 -26.21
CA ASN A 347 10.90 -13.57 -25.08
C ASN A 347 11.66 -13.59 -23.74
N LEU A 348 12.73 -12.82 -23.59
CA LEU A 348 13.48 -12.72 -22.34
C LEU A 348 12.57 -12.27 -21.19
N ASN A 349 12.52 -13.05 -20.10
CA ASN A 349 11.69 -12.76 -18.91
C ASN A 349 10.21 -12.45 -19.22
N ASN A 350 9.67 -12.91 -20.36
CA ASN A 350 8.26 -12.68 -20.72
C ASN A 350 7.32 -13.33 -19.68
N ASP A 351 7.75 -14.45 -19.10
CA ASP A 351 7.04 -15.15 -18.02
C ASP A 351 6.94 -14.34 -16.71
N LYS A 352 7.68 -13.24 -16.57
CA LYS A 352 7.67 -12.36 -15.39
C LYS A 352 6.61 -11.26 -15.49
N LEU A 353 6.08 -11.00 -16.68
CA LEU A 353 5.01 -10.03 -16.93
C LEU A 353 3.69 -10.53 -16.36
N GLY A 354 2.76 -9.62 -16.05
CA GLY A 354 1.46 -9.98 -15.49
C GLY A 354 0.82 -8.89 -14.65
N GLU A 355 -0.17 -9.30 -13.88
CA GLU A 355 -0.96 -8.43 -13.00
C GLU A 355 -0.30 -8.27 -11.64
N PHE A 356 -0.25 -7.05 -11.12
CA PHE A 356 0.33 -6.70 -9.84
C PHE A 356 -0.67 -5.90 -9.01
N ILE A 357 -0.79 -6.24 -7.73
CA ILE A 357 -1.66 -5.56 -6.76
C ILE A 357 -0.79 -4.78 -5.78
N ARG A 358 -1.12 -3.51 -5.60
CA ARG A 358 -0.47 -2.60 -4.66
C ARG A 358 -0.66 -3.10 -3.23
N ARG A 359 0.40 -3.10 -2.43
CA ARG A 359 0.32 -3.40 -0.98
C ARG A 359 -0.07 -2.13 -0.24
N LEU A 360 -1.32 -2.05 0.21
CA LEU A 360 -1.85 -0.87 0.90
C LEU A 360 -1.02 -0.51 2.14
N GLY A 361 -0.78 0.80 2.32
CA GLY A 361 0.03 1.33 3.44
C GLY A 361 1.50 0.90 3.45
N LYS A 362 1.98 0.17 2.42
CA LYS A 362 3.38 -0.23 2.29
C LYS A 362 4.06 0.55 1.19
N GLU A 363 5.21 1.11 1.52
CA GLU A 363 6.07 1.81 0.58
C GLU A 363 7.52 1.40 0.74
N VAL A 364 8.29 1.62 -0.33
CA VAL A 364 9.74 1.48 -0.34
C VAL A 364 10.30 2.66 -1.12
N ASN A 365 11.29 3.34 -0.54
CA ASN A 365 11.91 4.53 -1.12
C ASN A 365 10.90 5.63 -1.50
N GLY A 366 9.85 5.83 -0.69
CA GLY A 366 8.83 6.89 -0.89
C GLY A 366 7.87 6.64 -2.05
N ARG A 367 7.67 5.37 -2.44
CA ARG A 367 6.81 4.93 -3.54
C ARG A 367 6.08 3.64 -3.18
N PRO A 368 4.88 3.41 -3.74
CA PRO A 368 4.12 2.20 -3.49
C PRO A 368 4.82 0.96 -4.03
N ILE A 369 4.63 -0.18 -3.35
CA ILE A 369 5.09 -1.50 -3.82
C ILE A 369 3.91 -2.35 -4.28
N TYR A 370 4.16 -3.24 -5.24
CA TYR A 370 3.14 -4.14 -5.78
C TYR A 370 3.64 -5.59 -5.77
N SER A 371 2.75 -6.53 -5.47
CA SER A 371 2.99 -7.97 -5.53
C SER A 371 2.26 -8.59 -6.71
N GLN A 372 2.90 -9.50 -7.45
CA GLN A 372 2.25 -10.18 -8.57
C GLN A 372 1.10 -11.08 -8.10
N VAL A 373 -0.03 -11.04 -8.81
CA VAL A 373 -1.15 -11.94 -8.58
C VAL A 373 -0.72 -13.38 -8.87
N GLY A 374 -0.92 -14.26 -7.91
CA GLY A 374 -0.52 -15.66 -7.99
C GLY A 374 0.97 -15.92 -7.78
N ASN A 375 1.81 -14.91 -7.51
CA ASN A 375 3.23 -15.11 -7.17
C ASN A 375 3.76 -13.96 -6.30
N ASP A 376 3.65 -14.11 -4.98
CA ASP A 376 4.04 -13.06 -4.03
C ASP A 376 5.57 -12.82 -3.97
N ASN A 377 6.37 -13.72 -4.53
CA ASN A 377 7.82 -13.57 -4.64
C ASN A 377 8.24 -12.62 -5.76
N ARG A 378 7.32 -12.21 -6.64
CA ARG A 378 7.57 -11.26 -7.72
C ARG A 378 6.97 -9.91 -7.37
N MET A 379 7.84 -8.92 -7.28
CA MET A 379 7.52 -7.59 -6.78
C MET A 379 7.82 -6.52 -7.83
N LEU A 380 7.08 -5.42 -7.74
CA LEU A 380 7.33 -4.19 -8.48
C LEU A 380 7.57 -3.06 -7.49
N TRP A 381 8.71 -2.36 -7.60
CA TRP A 381 9.10 -1.30 -6.66
C TRP A 381 9.95 -0.21 -7.31
N TYR A 382 10.16 0.87 -6.57
CA TYR A 382 11.00 1.98 -6.98
C TYR A 382 12.33 1.99 -6.21
N ALA A 383 13.44 2.18 -6.91
CA ALA A 383 14.76 2.37 -6.31
C ALA A 383 15.69 3.18 -7.22
N ALA A 384 16.50 4.07 -6.63
CA ALA A 384 17.59 4.77 -7.31
C ALA A 384 17.24 5.46 -8.65
N GLY A 385 16.00 5.92 -8.84
CA GLY A 385 15.55 6.55 -10.08
C GLY A 385 14.84 5.63 -11.08
N TYR A 386 14.61 4.37 -10.73
CA TYR A 386 14.05 3.36 -11.61
C TYR A 386 12.87 2.63 -10.95
N TRP A 387 11.89 2.26 -11.76
CA TRP A 387 10.96 1.18 -11.43
C TRP A 387 11.59 -0.15 -11.80
N TYR A 388 11.52 -1.13 -10.90
CA TYR A 388 12.06 -2.48 -11.05
C TYR A 388 10.96 -3.52 -10.91
N LEU A 389 11.03 -4.57 -11.73
CA LEU A 389 10.32 -5.83 -11.56
C LEU A 389 11.34 -6.92 -11.25
N GLY A 390 11.22 -7.53 -10.08
CA GLY A 390 12.23 -8.46 -9.56
C GLY A 390 11.71 -9.33 -8.41
N LYS A 391 12.61 -9.92 -7.65
CA LYS A 391 12.23 -10.80 -6.53
C LYS A 391 11.94 -10.02 -5.24
N LYS A 392 11.19 -10.63 -4.33
CA LYS A 392 10.82 -10.04 -3.03
C LYS A 392 12.01 -9.78 -2.12
N ASP A 393 13.06 -10.61 -2.17
CA ASP A 393 14.31 -10.41 -1.41
C ASP A 393 15.19 -9.28 -1.97
N GLU A 394 14.84 -8.75 -3.14
CA GLU A 394 15.51 -7.63 -3.80
C GLU A 394 14.77 -6.30 -3.58
N LEU A 395 13.65 -6.32 -2.86
CA LEU A 395 12.80 -5.16 -2.64
C LEU A 395 13.59 -3.98 -2.08
N GLY A 396 13.50 -2.84 -2.76
CA GLY A 396 14.20 -1.59 -2.40
C GLY A 396 15.63 -1.47 -2.92
N LYS A 397 16.20 -2.54 -3.48
CA LYS A 397 17.53 -2.53 -4.12
C LYS A 397 17.41 -2.05 -5.58
N SER A 398 18.53 -1.61 -6.15
CA SER A 398 18.62 -1.17 -7.54
C SER A 398 18.91 -2.34 -8.51
N GLN A 399 18.13 -3.41 -8.43
CA GLN A 399 18.31 -4.63 -9.24
C GLN A 399 16.96 -5.28 -9.57
N GLY A 400 16.89 -6.07 -10.64
CA GLY A 400 15.67 -6.78 -11.06
C GLY A 400 15.79 -7.31 -12.49
N TRP A 401 14.81 -8.11 -12.92
CA TRP A 401 14.76 -8.65 -14.29
C TRP A 401 14.40 -7.59 -15.32
N LEU A 402 13.50 -6.67 -14.94
CA LEU A 402 13.15 -5.52 -15.77
C LEU A 402 13.36 -4.24 -14.97
N CYS A 403 13.75 -3.18 -15.67
CA CYS A 403 13.83 -1.85 -15.09
C CYS A 403 13.45 -0.77 -16.10
N VAL A 404 12.99 0.36 -15.60
CA VAL A 404 12.72 1.55 -16.40
C VAL A 404 13.10 2.78 -15.63
N ARG A 405 13.84 3.69 -16.27
CA ARG A 405 14.28 4.93 -15.63
C ARG A 405 13.19 5.97 -15.73
N ASP A 406 12.40 6.10 -14.67
CA ASP A 406 11.28 7.04 -14.64
C ASP A 406 10.91 7.36 -13.17
N PRO A 407 10.97 8.62 -12.69
CA PRO A 407 10.54 9.06 -11.36
C PRO A 407 9.02 9.13 -11.20
N ALA A 408 8.25 8.67 -12.20
CA ALA A 408 6.82 8.47 -12.11
C ALA A 408 6.41 7.99 -10.70
N PRO A 409 5.46 8.68 -10.04
CA PRO A 409 5.07 8.34 -8.67
C PRO A 409 4.39 6.97 -8.54
N ALA A 410 3.97 6.42 -9.67
CA ALA A 410 3.35 5.11 -9.79
C ALA A 410 3.78 4.45 -11.12
N PRO A 411 3.81 3.11 -11.19
CA PRO A 411 4.39 2.41 -12.32
C PRO A 411 3.58 2.55 -13.62
N GLU A 412 2.26 2.69 -13.54
CA GLU A 412 1.38 2.94 -14.70
C GLU A 412 1.57 4.33 -15.32
N LEU A 413 2.27 5.23 -14.61
CA LEU A 413 2.57 6.57 -15.10
C LEU A 413 3.94 6.64 -15.79
N VAL A 414 4.67 5.53 -15.87
CA VAL A 414 5.94 5.43 -16.58
C VAL A 414 5.72 5.72 -18.05
N GLN A 415 6.47 6.69 -18.58
CA GLN A 415 6.45 7.01 -20.02
C GLN A 415 7.69 6.48 -20.74
N SER A 416 8.77 6.25 -19.99
CA SER A 416 10.06 5.80 -20.51
C SER A 416 10.03 4.35 -21.01
N THR A 417 10.97 4.01 -21.88
CA THR A 417 11.11 2.65 -22.44
C THR A 417 11.64 1.70 -21.37
N TRP A 418 10.89 0.62 -21.11
CA TRP A 418 11.33 -0.49 -20.26
C TRP A 418 12.55 -1.19 -20.85
N ARG A 419 13.35 -1.78 -19.97
CA ARG A 419 14.52 -2.58 -20.33
C ARG A 419 14.46 -3.93 -19.61
N VAL A 420 14.87 -4.98 -20.30
CA VAL A 420 14.90 -6.35 -19.76
C VAL A 420 16.34 -6.88 -19.73
N GLY A 421 16.72 -7.52 -18.63
CA GLY A 421 18.04 -8.12 -18.46
C GLY A 421 18.11 -9.56 -18.95
N ASP A 422 19.17 -9.93 -19.65
CA ASP A 422 19.48 -11.33 -20.01
C ASP A 422 20.43 -12.03 -19.00
N GLY A 423 20.87 -11.30 -17.97
CA GLY A 423 21.86 -11.73 -16.99
C GLY A 423 23.21 -11.01 -17.13
N GLU A 424 23.53 -10.48 -18.32
CA GLU A 424 24.76 -9.74 -18.60
C GLU A 424 24.50 -8.28 -19.00
N LYS A 425 23.45 -8.04 -19.80
CA LYS A 425 23.09 -6.76 -20.39
C LYS A 425 21.59 -6.47 -20.30
N LEU A 426 21.26 -5.18 -20.29
CA LEU A 426 19.90 -4.67 -20.46
C LEU A 426 19.58 -4.40 -21.94
N HIS A 427 18.46 -4.93 -22.42
CA HIS A 427 17.93 -4.72 -23.77
C HIS A 427 16.68 -3.84 -23.74
N PRO A 428 16.51 -2.89 -24.69
CA PRO A 428 15.28 -2.11 -24.80
C PRO A 428 14.07 -3.00 -25.08
N ALA A 429 13.00 -2.82 -24.31
CA ALA A 429 11.71 -3.48 -24.48
C ALA A 429 10.60 -2.43 -24.73
N PRO A 430 10.56 -1.80 -25.92
CA PRO A 430 9.65 -0.68 -26.20
C PRO A 430 8.17 -1.04 -26.16
N ASN A 431 7.85 -2.32 -26.37
CA ASN A 431 6.49 -2.85 -26.35
C ASN A 431 6.03 -3.21 -24.94
N VAL A 432 6.92 -3.26 -23.94
CA VAL A 432 6.54 -3.47 -22.55
C VAL A 432 6.01 -2.17 -21.97
N LYS A 433 4.82 -2.23 -21.39
CA LYS A 433 4.11 -1.11 -20.76
C LYS A 433 3.56 -1.55 -19.41
N CYS A 434 3.42 -0.58 -18.53
CA CYS A 434 2.67 -0.73 -17.30
C CYS A 434 1.42 0.13 -17.41
N ALA A 435 0.24 -0.45 -17.22
CA ALA A 435 -1.04 0.24 -17.30
C ALA A 435 -1.89 -0.07 -16.08
N ALA A 436 -2.72 0.87 -15.66
CA ALA A 436 -3.75 0.60 -14.64
C ALA A 436 -4.74 -0.43 -15.18
N ILE A 437 -5.19 -1.34 -14.33
CA ILE A 437 -6.31 -2.25 -14.64
C ILE A 437 -7.40 -2.02 -13.63
N GLY A 438 -8.61 -1.85 -14.14
CA GLY A 438 -9.82 -1.67 -13.37
C GLY A 438 -10.67 -2.93 -13.31
N ALA A 439 -11.97 -2.73 -13.14
CA ALA A 439 -12.95 -3.80 -13.21
C ALA A 439 -12.90 -4.49 -14.57
N ARG A 440 -13.04 -5.83 -14.56
CA ARG A 440 -13.09 -6.64 -15.78
C ARG A 440 -14.36 -6.38 -16.58
N THR A 441 -15.42 -5.99 -15.90
CA THR A 441 -16.67 -5.58 -16.53
C THR A 441 -17.03 -4.19 -16.01
N ILE A 442 -17.48 -3.33 -16.92
CA ILE A 442 -18.03 -2.02 -16.62
C ILE A 442 -19.45 -1.96 -17.17
N GLU A 443 -20.28 -1.12 -16.59
CA GLU A 443 -21.59 -0.83 -17.13
C GLU A 443 -21.69 0.68 -17.40
N VAL A 444 -22.04 1.03 -18.65
CA VAL A 444 -22.37 2.40 -19.03
C VAL A 444 -23.85 2.60 -18.72
N LEU A 445 -24.12 3.38 -17.69
CA LEU A 445 -25.42 3.53 -17.04
C LEU A 445 -26.03 4.91 -17.27
N GLY A 446 -27.34 4.99 -17.05
CA GLY A 446 -28.11 6.23 -17.08
C GLY A 446 -29.01 6.39 -18.30
N THR A 447 -29.70 7.53 -18.35
CA THR A 447 -30.59 7.88 -19.46
C THR A 447 -29.95 9.00 -20.26
N PRO A 448 -29.48 8.73 -21.50
CA PRO A 448 -28.98 9.77 -22.39
C PRO A 448 -30.03 10.85 -22.61
N ILE A 449 -29.59 12.09 -22.81
CA ILE A 449 -30.49 13.19 -23.15
C ILE A 449 -31.37 12.82 -24.36
N ASN A 450 -32.69 13.01 -24.22
CA ASN A 450 -33.71 12.65 -25.21
C ASN A 450 -33.71 11.18 -25.65
N GLY A 451 -33.07 10.26 -24.89
CA GLY A 451 -32.99 8.84 -25.23
C GLY A 451 -32.06 8.52 -26.41
N LEU A 452 -31.25 9.48 -26.88
CA LEU A 452 -30.31 9.27 -27.98
C LEU A 452 -29.28 8.19 -27.64
N HIS A 453 -29.02 7.27 -28.58
CA HIS A 453 -28.02 6.20 -28.45
C HIS A 453 -28.19 5.31 -27.21
N ARG A 454 -29.41 5.16 -26.70
CA ARG A 454 -29.74 4.28 -25.55
C ARG A 454 -29.32 2.83 -25.79
N ASP A 455 -29.34 2.37 -27.04
CA ASP A 455 -28.91 1.02 -27.45
C ASP A 455 -27.39 0.80 -27.29
N LYS A 456 -26.61 1.88 -27.10
CA LYS A 456 -25.17 1.84 -26.87
C LYS A 456 -24.82 1.67 -25.39
N MET A 457 -25.78 1.85 -24.49
CA MET A 457 -25.64 1.65 -23.05
C MET A 457 -25.61 0.15 -22.69
N GLY A 458 -25.18 -0.17 -21.47
CA GLY A 458 -25.13 -1.53 -20.94
C GLY A 458 -23.72 -1.99 -20.59
N GLU A 459 -23.51 -3.30 -20.62
CA GLU A 459 -22.29 -3.93 -20.10
C GLU A 459 -21.19 -4.03 -21.14
N PHE A 460 -19.97 -3.76 -20.70
CA PHE A 460 -18.76 -3.91 -21.49
C PHE A 460 -17.71 -4.70 -20.71
N ARG A 461 -17.09 -5.67 -21.36
CA ARG A 461 -16.02 -6.51 -20.81
C ARG A 461 -14.68 -6.05 -21.34
N MET A 462 -13.70 -5.96 -20.44
CA MET A 462 -12.33 -5.58 -20.78
C MET A 462 -11.73 -6.63 -21.73
N ILE A 463 -11.15 -6.17 -22.83
CA ILE A 463 -10.37 -7.02 -23.72
C ILE A 463 -8.97 -7.12 -23.14
N ALA A 464 -8.61 -8.30 -22.64
CA ALA A 464 -7.30 -8.53 -22.05
C ALA A 464 -6.17 -8.19 -23.04
N ALA A 465 -5.12 -7.54 -22.54
CA ALA A 465 -3.93 -7.14 -23.30
C ALA A 465 -4.16 -6.24 -24.52
N THR A 466 -5.35 -5.66 -24.69
CA THR A 466 -5.62 -4.63 -25.70
C THR A 466 -5.71 -3.26 -25.03
N GLU A 467 -4.79 -2.36 -25.39
CA GLU A 467 -4.79 -0.98 -24.92
C GLU A 467 -4.79 0.01 -26.08
N VAL A 468 -5.37 1.18 -25.83
CA VAL A 468 -5.28 2.34 -26.73
C VAL A 468 -4.75 3.51 -25.91
N ASN A 469 -3.60 4.06 -26.31
CA ASN A 469 -2.91 5.14 -25.60
C ASN A 469 -2.62 4.83 -24.11
N GLY A 470 -2.25 3.59 -23.79
CA GLY A 470 -1.93 3.15 -22.43
C GLY A 470 -3.14 2.98 -21.51
N LYS A 471 -4.36 2.94 -22.07
CA LYS A 471 -5.60 2.70 -21.32
C LYS A 471 -6.34 1.46 -21.82
N PRO A 472 -7.07 0.75 -20.94
CA PRO A 472 -7.79 -0.47 -21.31
C PRO A 472 -8.93 -0.20 -22.30
N VAL A 473 -9.20 -1.21 -23.14
CA VAL A 473 -10.33 -1.23 -24.07
C VAL A 473 -11.38 -2.22 -23.57
N TYR A 474 -12.66 -1.84 -23.69
CA TYR A 474 -13.78 -2.69 -23.31
C TYR A 474 -14.69 -2.93 -24.52
N GLU A 475 -15.25 -4.13 -24.62
CA GLU A 475 -16.18 -4.56 -25.65
C GLU A 475 -17.56 -4.80 -25.06
N LYS A 476 -18.62 -4.38 -25.75
CA LYS A 476 -19.99 -4.55 -25.29
C LYS A 476 -20.44 -6.01 -25.35
N ASP A 477 -21.12 -6.47 -24.32
CA ASP A 477 -21.81 -7.76 -24.27
C ASP A 477 -23.32 -7.54 -24.45
N PRO A 478 -24.00 -8.19 -25.42
CA PRO A 478 -23.54 -9.22 -26.37
C PRO A 478 -23.01 -8.67 -27.71
N SER A 479 -22.85 -7.36 -27.84
CA SER A 479 -22.55 -6.73 -29.13
C SER A 479 -21.06 -6.41 -29.32
N ILE A 480 -20.33 -7.31 -29.97
CA ILE A 480 -18.88 -7.17 -30.23
C ILE A 480 -18.47 -5.97 -31.13
N THR A 481 -19.45 -5.23 -31.65
CA THR A 481 -19.23 -4.07 -32.52
C THR A 481 -19.07 -2.77 -31.76
N HIS A 482 -19.46 -2.72 -30.48
CA HIS A 482 -19.44 -1.52 -29.66
C HIS A 482 -18.32 -1.61 -28.63
N MET A 483 -17.58 -0.52 -28.47
CA MET A 483 -16.39 -0.48 -27.63
C MET A 483 -16.38 0.76 -26.74
N VAL A 484 -15.68 0.65 -25.60
CA VAL A 484 -15.21 1.78 -24.79
C VAL A 484 -13.69 1.85 -24.89
N TRP A 485 -13.15 3.02 -25.24
CA TRP A 485 -11.71 3.24 -25.30
C TRP A 485 -11.36 4.69 -24.99
N ALA A 486 -10.09 4.95 -24.71
CA ALA A 486 -9.58 6.30 -24.58
C ALA A 486 -8.77 6.72 -25.81
N SER A 487 -9.01 7.93 -26.31
CA SER A 487 -8.18 8.53 -27.35
C SER A 487 -8.06 10.03 -27.13
N ASN A 488 -6.84 10.55 -27.25
CA ASN A 488 -6.53 11.98 -27.17
C ASN A 488 -7.23 12.68 -25.99
N GLY A 489 -7.06 12.20 -24.75
CA GLY A 489 -7.65 12.85 -23.56
C GLY A 489 -9.17 12.74 -23.41
N TYR A 490 -9.84 11.97 -24.27
CA TYR A 490 -11.26 11.62 -24.15
C TYR A 490 -11.42 10.12 -23.93
N TRP A 491 -12.50 9.74 -23.27
CA TRP A 491 -13.09 8.40 -23.34
C TRP A 491 -14.25 8.41 -24.32
N TYR A 492 -14.40 7.35 -25.10
CA TYR A 492 -15.40 7.21 -26.14
C TYR A 492 -16.23 5.94 -25.94
N VAL A 493 -17.51 6.01 -26.33
CA VAL A 493 -18.32 4.84 -26.69
C VAL A 493 -18.57 4.91 -28.19
N GLY A 494 -18.11 3.91 -28.93
CA GLY A 494 -18.09 3.95 -30.39
C GLY A 494 -17.92 2.57 -31.02
N LYS A 495 -17.63 2.51 -32.32
CA LYS A 495 -17.49 1.22 -33.03
C LYS A 495 -16.09 0.63 -32.92
N ARG A 496 -16.00 -0.69 -33.07
CA ARG A 496 -14.73 -1.44 -33.13
C ARG A 496 -13.80 -0.96 -34.26
N ASP A 497 -14.32 -0.59 -35.43
CA ASP A 497 -13.51 -0.05 -36.54
C ASP A 497 -13.09 1.41 -36.34
N GLU A 498 -13.62 2.07 -35.31
CA GLU A 498 -13.26 3.41 -34.87
C GLU A 498 -12.26 3.41 -33.71
N LEU A 499 -11.82 2.23 -33.26
CA LEU A 499 -10.91 2.09 -32.12
C LEU A 499 -9.65 2.94 -32.31
N GLY A 500 -9.35 3.77 -31.32
CA GLY A 500 -8.22 4.71 -31.34
C GLY A 500 -8.48 6.03 -32.08
N LYS A 501 -9.57 6.14 -32.85
CA LYS A 501 -9.98 7.40 -33.50
C LYS A 501 -10.73 8.29 -32.51
N GLN A 502 -10.88 9.57 -32.87
CA GLN A 502 -11.72 10.55 -32.18
C GLN A 502 -13.15 10.53 -32.72
N ALA A 503 -13.76 9.34 -32.72
CA ALA A 503 -15.09 9.12 -33.27
C ALA A 503 -15.88 8.21 -32.34
N GLY A 504 -17.16 8.51 -32.15
CA GLY A 504 -18.04 7.73 -31.31
C GLY A 504 -19.41 8.40 -31.19
N TRP A 505 -20.32 7.72 -30.52
CA TRP A 505 -21.65 8.26 -30.20
C TRP A 505 -21.66 9.03 -28.89
N MET A 506 -20.73 8.69 -28.00
CA MET A 506 -20.59 9.28 -26.67
C MET A 506 -19.12 9.59 -26.44
N GLN A 507 -18.83 10.74 -25.85
CA GLN A 507 -17.48 11.08 -25.44
C GLN A 507 -17.49 11.82 -24.10
N VAL A 508 -16.42 11.68 -23.33
CA VAL A 508 -16.21 12.46 -22.11
C VAL A 508 -14.75 12.85 -22.04
N ARG A 509 -14.50 14.10 -21.66
CA ARG A 509 -13.13 14.57 -21.46
C ARG A 509 -12.71 14.28 -20.03
N ASP A 510 -11.92 13.22 -19.87
CA ASP A 510 -11.39 12.83 -18.56
C ASP A 510 -10.05 12.13 -18.70
N SER A 511 -9.10 12.53 -17.86
CA SER A 511 -7.77 11.93 -17.79
C SER A 511 -7.75 10.62 -17.00
N ALA A 512 -8.89 10.18 -16.44
CA ALA A 512 -9.03 8.95 -15.67
C ALA A 512 -8.35 7.75 -16.35
N PRO A 513 -7.46 7.02 -15.64
CA PRO A 513 -6.79 5.85 -16.19
C PRO A 513 -7.78 4.71 -16.49
N LEU A 514 -8.91 4.68 -15.79
CA LEU A 514 -9.96 3.68 -15.90
C LEU A 514 -11.34 4.33 -16.15
N PRO A 515 -12.25 3.69 -16.91
CA PRO A 515 -13.58 4.25 -17.19
C PRO A 515 -14.43 4.51 -15.95
N GLU A 516 -14.40 3.61 -14.96
CA GLU A 516 -15.15 3.73 -13.71
C GLU A 516 -14.64 4.85 -12.79
N GLU A 517 -13.50 5.47 -13.10
CA GLU A 517 -12.96 6.64 -12.41
C GLU A 517 -13.28 7.96 -13.12
N ILE A 518 -14.09 7.92 -14.17
CA ILE A 518 -14.53 9.12 -14.90
C ILE A 518 -15.49 9.90 -14.01
N VAL A 519 -15.18 11.19 -13.82
CA VAL A 519 -16.04 12.16 -13.13
C VAL A 519 -16.53 13.27 -14.06
N GLY A 520 -15.97 13.35 -15.27
CA GLY A 520 -16.38 14.29 -16.30
C GLY A 520 -17.81 14.06 -16.79
N VAL A 521 -18.43 15.13 -17.29
CA VAL A 521 -19.78 15.08 -17.88
C VAL A 521 -19.70 14.49 -19.29
N TRP A 522 -20.40 13.39 -19.51
CA TRP A 522 -20.52 12.76 -20.82
C TRP A 522 -21.26 13.64 -21.82
N GLN A 523 -20.84 13.57 -23.07
CA GLN A 523 -21.44 14.25 -24.20
C GLN A 523 -21.94 13.21 -25.20
N ILE A 524 -23.11 13.49 -25.79
CA ILE A 524 -23.80 12.60 -26.73
C ILE A 524 -23.85 13.28 -28.09
N TRP A 525 -23.51 12.55 -29.15
CA TRP A 525 -23.53 13.07 -30.52
C TRP A 525 -24.98 13.16 -31.03
N ASN A 526 -25.47 14.38 -31.24
CA ASN A 526 -26.75 14.59 -31.90
C ASN A 526 -26.55 14.68 -33.42
N GLN A 527 -27.03 13.67 -34.14
CA GLN A 527 -26.89 13.60 -35.59
C GLN A 527 -27.69 14.68 -36.34
N GLY A 528 -28.84 15.10 -35.81
CA GLY A 528 -29.67 16.17 -36.40
C GLY A 528 -29.00 17.53 -36.33
N ASP A 529 -28.46 17.88 -35.15
CA ASP A 529 -27.81 19.16 -34.90
C ASP A 529 -26.31 19.18 -35.28
N LYS A 530 -25.73 18.01 -35.61
CA LYS A 530 -24.29 17.81 -35.85
C LYS A 530 -23.39 18.39 -34.75
N ARG A 531 -23.80 18.21 -33.49
CA ARG A 531 -23.07 18.72 -32.32
C ARG A 531 -23.11 17.73 -31.15
N TRP A 532 -22.12 17.87 -30.27
CA TRP A 532 -22.07 17.21 -28.98
C TRP A 532 -22.96 17.93 -27.97
N ILE A 533 -23.78 17.20 -27.22
CA ILE A 533 -24.69 17.73 -26.21
C ILE A 533 -24.35 17.09 -24.85
N PRO A 534 -24.20 17.87 -23.77
CA PRO A 534 -23.93 17.32 -22.44
C PRO A 534 -25.09 16.44 -21.95
N SER A 535 -24.77 15.36 -21.25
CA SER A 535 -25.69 14.38 -20.69
C SER A 535 -25.22 13.96 -19.31
N GLU A 536 -25.62 14.71 -18.29
CA GLU A 536 -25.18 14.54 -16.89
C GLU A 536 -25.59 13.21 -16.25
N ASN A 537 -26.61 12.55 -16.78
CA ASN A 537 -27.12 11.29 -16.23
C ASN A 537 -26.30 10.08 -16.67
N VAL A 538 -25.39 10.23 -17.63
CA VAL A 538 -24.56 9.12 -18.14
C VAL A 538 -23.32 8.99 -17.28
N LYS A 539 -23.03 7.77 -16.84
CA LYS A 539 -21.87 7.42 -16.03
C LYS A 539 -21.38 6.02 -16.34
N VAL A 540 -20.19 5.70 -15.86
CA VAL A 540 -19.60 4.37 -15.99
C VAL A 540 -19.30 3.84 -14.61
N THR A 541 -19.78 2.63 -14.35
CA THR A 541 -19.66 2.00 -13.04
C THR A 541 -18.93 0.68 -13.20
N ALA A 542 -17.96 0.43 -12.31
CA ALA A 542 -17.34 -0.88 -12.18
C ALA A 542 -18.42 -1.89 -11.78
N VAL A 543 -18.56 -2.96 -12.56
CA VAL A 543 -19.50 -4.03 -12.24
C VAL A 543 -18.72 -5.32 -12.08
N GLY A 544 -18.85 -5.94 -10.91
CA GLY A 544 -18.20 -7.21 -10.65
C GLY A 544 -18.85 -8.36 -11.40
N ASN A 545 -18.51 -9.59 -11.03
CA ASN A 545 -19.13 -10.79 -11.55
C ASN A 545 -20.66 -10.73 -11.44
N GLU A 546 -21.38 -11.36 -12.39
CA GLU A 546 -22.85 -11.40 -12.35
C GLU A 546 -23.36 -12.10 -11.09
N ARG A 547 -22.59 -13.06 -10.57
CA ARG A 547 -22.86 -13.77 -9.32
C ARG A 547 -21.64 -13.77 -8.42
N VAL A 548 -21.87 -13.53 -7.14
CA VAL A 548 -20.86 -13.65 -6.09
C VAL A 548 -21.40 -14.49 -4.95
N ASP A 549 -20.52 -15.26 -4.32
CA ASP A 549 -20.83 -16.10 -3.19
C ASP A 549 -20.22 -15.51 -1.93
N ILE A 550 -21.05 -15.20 -0.94
CA ILE A 550 -20.60 -14.80 0.40
C ILE A 550 -20.92 -15.94 1.35
N LYS A 551 -19.88 -16.62 1.82
CA LYS A 551 -20.00 -17.85 2.63
C LYS A 551 -18.89 -17.87 3.68
N GLY A 552 -19.12 -18.62 4.77
CA GLY A 552 -18.16 -18.82 5.84
C GLY A 552 -18.81 -19.21 7.15
N ALA A 553 -17.98 -19.55 8.14
CA ALA A 553 -18.45 -19.84 9.48
C ALA A 553 -18.83 -18.56 10.24
N MET A 554 -19.88 -18.65 11.06
CA MET A 554 -20.28 -17.56 11.95
C MET A 554 -19.26 -17.39 13.09
N PRO A 555 -19.02 -16.16 13.57
CA PRO A 555 -18.23 -15.97 14.78
C PRO A 555 -18.96 -16.53 16.00
N ALA A 556 -18.22 -17.08 16.96
CA ALA A 556 -18.82 -17.63 18.18
C ALA A 556 -19.61 -16.58 18.99
N SER A 557 -19.29 -15.30 18.83
CA SER A 557 -19.97 -14.19 19.52
C SER A 557 -21.32 -13.81 18.90
N CYS A 558 -21.65 -14.30 17.69
CA CYS A 558 -22.88 -13.94 17.01
C CYS A 558 -23.29 -15.04 16.01
N SER A 559 -24.41 -15.71 16.28
CA SER A 559 -24.98 -16.76 15.41
C SER A 559 -26.18 -16.29 14.58
N ILE A 560 -26.52 -15.00 14.65
CA ILE A 560 -27.67 -14.45 13.89
C ILE A 560 -27.25 -14.02 12.49
N HIS A 561 -28.20 -13.92 11.57
CA HIS A 561 -27.99 -13.48 10.19
C HIS A 561 -27.08 -14.37 9.32
N GLN A 562 -26.71 -15.57 9.78
CA GLN A 562 -26.09 -16.59 8.91
C GLN A 562 -27.00 -16.92 7.72
N ASP A 563 -28.31 -16.92 7.96
CA ASP A 563 -29.35 -17.14 6.96
C ASP A 563 -29.38 -16.05 5.88
N LYS A 564 -28.64 -14.95 6.03
CA LYS A 564 -28.55 -13.83 5.06
C LYS A 564 -27.36 -13.96 4.11
N LEU A 565 -26.43 -14.88 4.38
CA LEU A 565 -25.31 -15.20 3.50
C LEU A 565 -25.75 -16.12 2.35
N GLY A 566 -24.96 -16.20 1.28
CA GLY A 566 -25.22 -17.08 0.14
C GLY A 566 -24.83 -16.46 -1.20
N THR A 567 -25.52 -16.88 -2.25
CA THR A 567 -25.28 -16.40 -3.62
C THR A 567 -26.09 -15.14 -3.91
N PHE A 568 -25.38 -14.09 -4.30
CA PHE A 568 -25.95 -12.80 -4.71
C PHE A 568 -25.81 -12.63 -6.21
N ARG A 569 -26.88 -12.18 -6.88
CA ARG A 569 -26.87 -11.84 -8.31
C ARG A 569 -26.92 -10.34 -8.50
N ARG A 570 -26.06 -9.82 -9.36
CA ARG A 570 -26.01 -8.40 -9.71
C ARG A 570 -27.32 -7.96 -10.38
N LEU A 571 -27.87 -6.83 -9.95
CA LEU A 571 -29.00 -6.17 -10.60
C LEU A 571 -28.48 -5.23 -11.69
N ARG A 572 -28.58 -5.66 -12.94
CA ARG A 572 -28.15 -4.88 -14.11
C ARG A 572 -28.90 -3.54 -14.18
N GLY A 573 -28.22 -2.46 -14.54
CA GLY A 573 -28.81 -1.13 -14.61
C GLY A 573 -29.03 -0.44 -13.27
N GLN A 574 -28.77 -1.10 -12.14
CA GLN A 574 -28.99 -0.57 -10.80
C GLN A 574 -27.67 -0.36 -10.06
N GLU A 575 -27.52 0.83 -9.50
CA GLU A 575 -26.39 1.17 -8.67
C GLU A 575 -26.82 2.00 -7.46
N THR A 576 -25.95 2.06 -6.46
CA THR A 576 -26.10 2.96 -5.33
C THR A 576 -24.73 3.48 -4.93
N ASN A 577 -24.63 4.78 -4.65
CA ASN A 577 -23.37 5.47 -4.35
C ASN A 577 -22.27 5.30 -5.40
N GLY A 578 -22.61 5.01 -6.67
CA GLY A 578 -21.64 4.74 -7.74
C GLY A 578 -21.12 3.30 -7.80
N TYR A 579 -21.80 2.35 -7.13
CA TYR A 579 -21.42 0.92 -7.10
C TYR A 579 -22.60 0.03 -7.47
N ALA A 580 -22.30 -1.11 -8.10
CA ALA A 580 -23.29 -2.12 -8.46
C ALA A 580 -24.02 -2.68 -7.24
N VAL A 581 -25.32 -2.94 -7.40
CA VAL A 581 -26.16 -3.57 -6.36
C VAL A 581 -26.40 -5.03 -6.71
N TYR A 582 -26.40 -5.89 -5.70
CA TYR A 582 -26.68 -7.31 -5.85
C TYR A 582 -27.87 -7.71 -4.97
N GLN A 583 -28.62 -8.70 -5.41
CA GLN A 583 -29.77 -9.25 -4.70
C GLN A 583 -29.60 -10.75 -4.52
N ARG A 584 -29.96 -11.23 -3.33
CA ARG A 584 -30.03 -12.66 -3.03
C ARG A 584 -31.33 -13.25 -3.61
N ARG A 585 -31.24 -14.44 -4.20
CA ARG A 585 -32.32 -15.06 -4.99
C ARG A 585 -33.66 -15.09 -4.23
N ASN A 586 -34.70 -14.49 -4.81
CA ASN A 586 -36.08 -14.45 -4.27
C ASN A 586 -36.20 -13.90 -2.83
N ASP A 587 -35.27 -13.05 -2.42
CA ASP A 587 -35.17 -12.54 -1.06
C ASP A 587 -35.15 -10.99 -1.05
N ASP A 588 -35.44 -10.37 0.10
CA ASP A 588 -35.34 -8.92 0.29
C ASP A 588 -33.91 -8.46 0.62
N VAL A 589 -32.99 -9.43 0.71
CA VAL A 589 -31.59 -9.24 1.10
C VAL A 589 -30.78 -8.78 -0.10
N MET A 590 -30.19 -7.60 0.06
CA MET A 590 -29.37 -6.90 -0.90
C MET A 590 -27.93 -6.84 -0.41
N LEU A 591 -27.01 -6.68 -1.35
CA LEU A 591 -25.61 -6.34 -1.12
C LEU A 591 -25.31 -5.03 -1.86
N TRP A 592 -24.78 -4.04 -1.16
CA TRP A 592 -24.46 -2.71 -1.72
C TRP A 592 -23.24 -2.08 -1.05
N GLN A 593 -22.72 -1.02 -1.66
CA GLN A 593 -21.64 -0.22 -1.08
C GLN A 593 -22.18 1.08 -0.45
N ALA A 594 -21.70 1.39 0.75
CA ALA A 594 -21.93 2.68 1.38
C ALA A 594 -20.75 3.07 2.28
N SER A 595 -20.30 4.32 2.17
CA SER A 595 -19.27 4.95 3.02
C SER A 595 -17.97 4.15 3.18
N GLY A 596 -17.48 3.55 2.10
CA GLY A 596 -16.18 2.86 2.10
C GLY A 596 -16.27 1.41 2.56
N GLY A 597 -17.48 0.87 2.69
CA GLY A 597 -17.70 -0.53 3.01
C GLY A 597 -18.85 -1.15 2.21
N TRP A 598 -18.83 -2.47 2.15
CA TRP A 598 -19.89 -3.31 1.60
C TRP A 598 -20.85 -3.74 2.71
N TRP A 599 -22.14 -3.79 2.40
CA TRP A 599 -23.21 -4.02 3.36
C TRP A 599 -24.16 -5.08 2.83
N ILE A 600 -24.60 -6.00 3.69
CA ILE A 600 -25.69 -6.93 3.41
C ILE A 600 -26.87 -6.57 4.29
N GLY A 601 -28.06 -6.40 3.73
CA GLY A 601 -29.23 -5.96 4.47
C GLY A 601 -30.50 -5.90 3.62
N PRO A 602 -31.63 -5.48 4.19
CA PRO A 602 -32.90 -5.41 3.47
C PRO A 602 -32.88 -4.28 2.43
N ALA A 603 -33.66 -4.45 1.36
CA ALA A 603 -33.79 -3.44 0.29
C ALA A 603 -34.21 -2.04 0.77
N SER A 604 -34.90 -1.93 1.92
CA SER A 604 -35.26 -0.65 2.56
C SER A 604 -34.07 0.18 3.07
N SER A 605 -32.91 -0.47 3.20
CA SER A 605 -31.68 0.11 3.72
C SER A 605 -30.62 0.33 2.64
N LEU A 606 -30.98 0.08 1.38
CA LEU A 606 -30.10 0.23 0.24
C LEU A 606 -29.47 1.64 0.21
N GLY A 607 -28.13 1.68 0.13
CA GLY A 607 -27.34 2.91 0.09
C GLY A 607 -27.03 3.58 1.43
N LYS A 608 -27.54 3.02 2.53
CA LYS A 608 -27.27 3.51 3.88
C LYS A 608 -26.14 2.70 4.52
N ASN A 609 -25.56 3.25 5.58
CA ASN A 609 -24.54 2.57 6.41
C ASN A 609 -25.22 1.68 7.47
N THR A 610 -26.18 0.86 7.06
CA THR A 610 -27.02 0.07 7.97
C THR A 610 -27.32 -1.30 7.37
N GLY A 611 -27.01 -2.39 8.06
CA GLY A 611 -27.22 -3.73 7.52
C GLY A 611 -27.15 -4.82 8.59
N TYR A 612 -27.34 -6.06 8.14
CA TYR A 612 -27.06 -7.28 8.90
C TYR A 612 -25.57 -7.60 8.92
N TRP A 613 -24.88 -7.39 7.79
CA TRP A 613 -23.44 -7.57 7.66
C TRP A 613 -22.80 -6.32 7.08
N ARG A 614 -21.53 -6.10 7.41
CA ARG A 614 -20.70 -5.10 6.77
C ARG A 614 -19.29 -5.59 6.54
N ASN A 615 -18.56 -4.94 5.65
CA ASN A 615 -17.14 -5.13 5.44
C ASN A 615 -16.55 -3.77 5.07
N ILE A 616 -15.63 -3.25 5.89
CA ILE A 616 -15.01 -1.95 5.64
C ILE A 616 -13.85 -2.14 4.66
N ASP A 617 -14.20 -2.30 3.38
CA ASP A 617 -13.27 -2.43 2.27
C ASP A 617 -13.73 -1.55 1.09
N SER A 618 -12.81 -0.74 0.61
CA SER A 618 -12.95 0.17 -0.53
C SER A 618 -13.05 -0.52 -1.89
N ALA A 619 -13.05 -1.85 -1.92
CA ALA A 619 -13.13 -2.65 -3.13
C ALA A 619 -14.25 -2.16 -4.07
N ARG A 620 -13.91 -1.88 -5.32
CA ARG A 620 -14.86 -1.41 -6.35
C ARG A 620 -15.92 -2.45 -6.75
N VAL A 621 -15.61 -3.72 -6.52
CA VAL A 621 -16.47 -4.86 -6.81
C VAL A 621 -16.38 -5.85 -5.65
N PRO A 622 -17.46 -6.57 -5.30
CA PRO A 622 -17.51 -7.33 -4.04
C PRO A 622 -16.56 -8.52 -4.02
N GLU A 623 -16.26 -9.16 -5.16
CA GLU A 623 -15.29 -10.26 -5.23
C GLU A 623 -13.84 -9.82 -4.95
N ASN A 624 -13.56 -8.51 -4.93
CA ASN A 624 -12.24 -7.97 -4.60
C ASN A 624 -12.09 -7.60 -3.11
N ILE A 625 -13.12 -7.83 -2.30
CA ILE A 625 -13.08 -7.58 -0.85
C ILE A 625 -12.05 -8.51 -0.21
N LYS A 626 -11.16 -7.94 0.61
CA LYS A 626 -10.12 -8.66 1.34
C LYS A 626 -10.18 -8.45 2.84
N ASN A 627 -10.80 -7.38 3.31
CA ASN A 627 -10.96 -7.15 4.74
C ASN A 627 -11.97 -8.14 5.35
N VAL A 628 -12.00 -8.18 6.68
CA VAL A 628 -12.85 -9.10 7.45
C VAL A 628 -14.30 -8.61 7.43
N TRP A 629 -15.23 -9.53 7.17
CA TRP A 629 -16.66 -9.27 7.30
C TRP A 629 -17.05 -9.18 8.77
N GLU A 630 -18.05 -8.36 9.08
CA GLU A 630 -18.61 -8.19 10.40
C GLU A 630 -20.12 -8.39 10.37
N VAL A 631 -20.67 -9.06 11.38
CA VAL A 631 -22.11 -9.28 11.54
C VAL A 631 -22.64 -8.41 12.69
N GLY A 632 -23.75 -7.73 12.45
CA GLY A 632 -24.42 -6.89 13.43
C GLY A 632 -25.43 -7.69 14.24
N ASP A 633 -25.47 -7.49 15.56
CA ASP A 633 -26.50 -8.08 16.43
C ASP A 633 -27.66 -7.12 16.79
N GLY A 634 -27.65 -5.92 16.18
CA GLY A 634 -28.53 -4.80 16.49
C GLY A 634 -27.97 -3.81 17.52
N SER A 635 -26.89 -4.16 18.23
CA SER A 635 -26.20 -3.29 19.19
C SER A 635 -24.73 -3.06 18.85
N ALA A 636 -24.03 -4.09 18.35
CA ALA A 636 -22.61 -4.07 18.03
C ALA A 636 -22.30 -4.88 16.76
N TRP A 637 -21.10 -4.66 16.22
CA TRP A 637 -20.53 -5.39 15.09
C TRP A 637 -19.53 -6.44 15.59
N HIS A 638 -19.63 -7.66 15.09
CA HIS A 638 -18.80 -8.81 15.46
C HIS A 638 -17.99 -9.30 14.26
N ARG A 639 -16.66 -9.41 14.41
CA ARG A 639 -15.76 -9.83 13.32
C ARG A 639 -15.95 -11.32 12.98
N ALA A 640 -16.11 -11.62 11.69
CA ALA A 640 -16.33 -12.95 11.14
C ALA A 640 -15.20 -13.28 10.13
N GLU A 641 -14.05 -13.73 10.64
CA GLU A 641 -12.83 -13.93 9.84
C GLU A 641 -12.95 -15.04 8.78
N ALA A 642 -13.81 -16.03 9.03
CA ALA A 642 -14.05 -17.13 8.10
C ALA A 642 -15.02 -16.79 6.96
N VAL A 643 -15.70 -15.63 7.03
CA VAL A 643 -16.62 -15.19 5.98
C VAL A 643 -15.85 -14.43 4.93
N HIS A 644 -15.98 -14.88 3.68
CA HIS A 644 -15.32 -14.26 2.53
C HIS A 644 -16.31 -14.10 1.37
N CYS A 645 -16.05 -13.10 0.54
CA CYS A 645 -16.74 -12.93 -0.74
C CYS A 645 -15.86 -13.48 -1.84
N THR A 646 -16.34 -14.49 -2.56
CA THR A 646 -15.65 -15.07 -3.71
C THR A 646 -16.48 -14.89 -4.96
N GLU A 647 -15.81 -14.95 -6.12
CA GLU A 647 -16.56 -15.14 -7.35
C GLU A 647 -17.39 -16.43 -7.28
N HIS A 648 -18.53 -16.43 -7.96
CA HIS A 648 -19.29 -17.65 -8.11
C HIS A 648 -18.56 -18.56 -9.11
N VAL A 649 -18.07 -19.68 -8.60
CA VAL A 649 -17.33 -20.68 -9.38
C VAL A 649 -18.25 -21.82 -9.75
N ARG A 650 -18.30 -22.20 -11.03
CA ARG A 650 -19.05 -23.38 -11.44
C ARG A 650 -18.40 -24.65 -10.92
N THR A 651 -19.20 -25.60 -10.44
CA THR A 651 -18.67 -26.88 -9.93
C THR A 651 -18.19 -27.78 -11.05
N ARG A 652 -18.74 -27.61 -12.25
CA ARG A 652 -18.41 -28.42 -13.44
C ARG A 652 -18.30 -27.54 -14.68
N LEU A 653 -17.30 -27.82 -15.50
CA LEU A 653 -17.08 -27.17 -16.79
C LEU A 653 -16.69 -28.19 -17.86
N CYS A 654 -16.95 -27.86 -19.12
CA CYS A 654 -16.63 -28.75 -20.23
C CYS A 654 -15.76 -28.03 -21.27
N LEU A 655 -14.54 -28.53 -21.46
CA LEU A 655 -13.64 -28.04 -22.50
C LEU A 655 -13.96 -28.80 -23.80
N ARG A 656 -14.42 -28.09 -24.84
CA ARG A 656 -14.87 -28.68 -26.12
C ARG A 656 -14.40 -27.85 -27.31
N GLY A 657 -14.30 -28.49 -28.48
CA GLY A 657 -13.87 -27.87 -29.74
C GLY A 657 -12.95 -28.77 -30.55
N ALA A 658 -12.51 -28.30 -31.72
CA ALA A 658 -11.52 -28.99 -32.53
C ALA A 658 -10.09 -28.56 -32.17
N THR A 659 -9.18 -29.52 -32.17
CA THR A 659 -7.74 -29.26 -32.08
C THR A 659 -7.08 -29.44 -33.46
N PRO A 660 -6.05 -28.64 -33.80
CA PRO A 660 -5.31 -28.83 -35.05
C PRO A 660 -4.78 -30.25 -35.15
N GLU A 661 -5.10 -30.93 -36.27
CA GLU A 661 -4.71 -32.33 -36.52
C GLU A 661 -5.21 -33.32 -35.45
N GLU A 662 -6.31 -33.02 -34.75
CA GLU A 662 -6.85 -33.81 -33.63
C GLU A 662 -5.86 -34.02 -32.47
N ARG A 663 -4.84 -33.15 -32.39
CA ARG A 663 -3.78 -33.26 -31.41
C ARG A 663 -4.30 -32.95 -30.01
N HIS A 664 -4.06 -33.87 -29.08
CA HIS A 664 -4.52 -33.74 -27.68
C HIS A 664 -6.05 -33.64 -27.54
N GLN A 665 -6.82 -34.06 -28.55
CA GLN A 665 -8.28 -34.15 -28.50
C GLN A 665 -8.77 -35.02 -27.33
N ASP A 666 -7.99 -36.03 -26.93
CA ASP A 666 -8.28 -36.91 -25.79
C ASP A 666 -8.19 -36.19 -24.42
N LYS A 667 -7.63 -34.97 -24.38
CA LYS A 667 -7.53 -34.14 -23.17
C LYS A 667 -8.76 -33.26 -22.95
N LEU A 668 -9.69 -33.22 -23.90
CA LEU A 668 -10.93 -32.46 -23.79
C LEU A 668 -11.97 -33.22 -22.96
N GLY A 669 -13.06 -32.55 -22.56
CA GLY A 669 -14.16 -33.17 -21.81
C GLY A 669 -14.52 -32.40 -20.54
N THR A 670 -15.21 -33.08 -19.63
CA THR A 670 -15.71 -32.49 -18.38
C THR A 670 -14.65 -32.46 -17.29
N TYR A 671 -14.52 -31.31 -16.65
CA TYR A 671 -13.67 -31.08 -15.49
C TYR A 671 -14.53 -30.63 -14.30
N VAL A 672 -14.13 -31.04 -13.10
CA VAL A 672 -14.80 -30.76 -11.83
C VAL A 672 -13.90 -29.91 -10.95
N LEU A 673 -14.50 -28.95 -10.25
CA LEU A 673 -13.80 -28.06 -9.34
C LEU A 673 -13.07 -28.85 -8.25
N CYS A 674 -11.78 -28.55 -8.04
CA CYS A 674 -11.04 -29.07 -6.90
C CYS A 674 -11.39 -28.24 -5.66
N ASP A 675 -12.30 -28.76 -4.83
CA ASP A 675 -12.82 -28.03 -3.67
C ASP A 675 -11.70 -27.60 -2.71
N GLY A 676 -11.67 -26.30 -2.38
CA GLY A 676 -10.64 -25.68 -1.54
C GLY A 676 -9.22 -25.60 -2.12
N GLU A 677 -8.93 -26.16 -3.30
CA GLU A 677 -7.59 -26.10 -3.91
C GLU A 677 -7.44 -24.88 -4.83
N LEU A 678 -6.57 -23.94 -4.43
CA LEU A 678 -6.16 -22.80 -5.24
C LEU A 678 -4.76 -23.01 -5.81
N ILE A 679 -4.57 -22.69 -7.09
CA ILE A 679 -3.28 -22.64 -7.76
C ILE A 679 -3.06 -21.21 -8.26
N ASN A 680 -2.03 -20.54 -7.73
CA ASN A 680 -1.70 -19.13 -8.04
C ASN A 680 -2.91 -18.19 -7.86
N ASP A 681 -3.56 -18.26 -6.69
CA ASP A 681 -4.75 -17.48 -6.31
C ASP A 681 -6.00 -17.71 -7.17
N ARG A 682 -6.08 -18.83 -7.91
CA ARG A 682 -7.24 -19.18 -8.73
C ARG A 682 -7.66 -20.62 -8.54
N VAL A 683 -8.94 -20.88 -8.80
CA VAL A 683 -9.51 -22.23 -8.76
C VAL A 683 -8.89 -23.12 -9.82
N CYS A 684 -8.83 -24.41 -9.52
CA CYS A 684 -8.37 -25.43 -10.45
C CYS A 684 -9.41 -26.55 -10.59
N TYR A 685 -9.34 -27.25 -11.72
CA TYR A 685 -10.31 -28.29 -12.06
C TYR A 685 -9.59 -29.56 -12.46
N GLU A 686 -10.09 -30.71 -12.03
CA GLU A 686 -9.59 -32.02 -12.42
C GLU A 686 -10.53 -32.69 -13.42
N GLN A 687 -9.96 -33.42 -14.37
CA GLN A 687 -10.79 -34.08 -15.39
C GLN A 687 -11.58 -35.23 -14.76
N LEU A 688 -12.90 -35.23 -14.93
CA LEU A 688 -13.79 -36.24 -14.34
C LEU A 688 -13.38 -37.67 -14.75
N ALA A 689 -12.96 -37.86 -16.00
CA ALA A 689 -12.53 -39.15 -16.52
C ALA A 689 -11.09 -39.54 -16.10
N ASN A 690 -10.26 -38.58 -15.70
CA ASN A 690 -8.86 -38.82 -15.33
C ASN A 690 -8.31 -37.70 -14.41
N PRO A 691 -8.37 -37.88 -13.08
CA PRO A 691 -7.93 -36.87 -12.10
C PRO A 691 -6.44 -36.50 -12.15
N SER A 692 -5.61 -37.26 -12.88
CA SER A 692 -4.21 -36.89 -13.11
C SER A 692 -4.05 -35.71 -14.08
N ARG A 693 -5.13 -35.29 -14.74
CA ARG A 693 -5.18 -34.17 -15.68
C ARG A 693 -5.97 -33.02 -15.07
N MET A 694 -5.45 -31.81 -15.21
CA MET A 694 -6.03 -30.64 -14.58
C MET A 694 -6.01 -29.42 -15.49
N ILE A 695 -6.91 -28.48 -15.17
CA ILE A 695 -6.87 -27.09 -15.62
C ILE A 695 -6.41 -26.23 -14.45
N TRP A 696 -5.38 -25.40 -14.68
CA TRP A 696 -4.88 -24.47 -13.67
C TRP A 696 -4.36 -23.19 -14.29
N PHE A 697 -4.24 -22.15 -13.47
CA PHE A 697 -3.67 -20.88 -13.86
C PHE A 697 -2.20 -20.75 -13.45
N LEU A 698 -1.38 -20.20 -14.34
CA LEU A 698 -0.03 -19.71 -14.05
C LEU A 698 0.22 -18.49 -14.94
N THR A 699 0.25 -17.31 -14.31
CA THR A 699 0.33 -16.01 -14.97
C THR A 699 1.35 -15.98 -16.12
N PRO A 700 0.98 -15.51 -17.33
CA PRO A 700 -0.35 -15.00 -17.75
C PRO A 700 -1.26 -16.04 -18.45
N TYR A 701 -1.08 -17.34 -18.20
CA TYR A 701 -1.72 -18.42 -18.96
C TYR A 701 -2.59 -19.34 -18.08
N TRP A 702 -3.66 -19.87 -18.67
CA TRP A 702 -4.31 -21.09 -18.22
C TRP A 702 -3.76 -22.29 -18.96
N TYR A 703 -3.55 -23.39 -18.26
CA TYR A 703 -2.98 -24.62 -18.81
C TYR A 703 -3.93 -25.80 -18.63
N VAL A 704 -3.87 -26.75 -19.56
CA VAL A 704 -4.35 -28.12 -19.36
C VAL A 704 -3.15 -29.05 -19.41
N GLY A 705 -2.91 -29.82 -18.36
CA GLY A 705 -1.71 -30.64 -18.24
C GLY A 705 -1.80 -31.68 -17.12
N LYS A 706 -0.67 -32.25 -16.71
CA LYS A 706 -0.64 -33.20 -15.59
C LYS A 706 -0.67 -32.46 -14.26
N ARG A 707 -1.35 -33.03 -13.26
CA ARG A 707 -1.35 -32.53 -11.88
C ARG A 707 0.06 -32.37 -11.29
N ALA A 708 0.99 -33.27 -11.64
CA ALA A 708 2.38 -33.20 -11.19
C ALA A 708 3.19 -32.05 -11.85
N GLU A 709 2.70 -31.51 -12.97
CA GLU A 709 3.34 -30.42 -13.73
C GLU A 709 2.75 -29.05 -13.33
N LYS A 710 1.85 -29.02 -12.32
CA LYS A 710 1.24 -27.77 -11.83
C LYS A 710 2.33 -26.78 -11.39
N ALA A 711 2.15 -25.51 -11.79
CA ALA A 711 3.09 -24.40 -11.57
C ALA A 711 4.46 -24.48 -12.28
N LEU A 712 4.71 -25.47 -13.15
CA LEU A 712 5.96 -25.56 -13.93
C LEU A 712 5.91 -24.86 -15.29
N GLY A 713 4.77 -24.27 -15.66
CA GLY A 713 4.56 -23.65 -16.98
C GLY A 713 4.59 -24.66 -18.13
N GLN A 714 4.16 -25.90 -17.85
CA GLN A 714 4.12 -26.99 -18.82
C GLN A 714 2.70 -27.52 -18.94
N GLY A 715 2.26 -27.79 -20.17
CA GLY A 715 0.93 -28.32 -20.46
C GLY A 715 0.79 -28.75 -21.91
N TRP A 716 -0.29 -29.47 -22.21
CA TRP A 716 -0.66 -29.83 -23.59
C TRP A 716 -1.43 -28.73 -24.29
N LEU A 717 -2.22 -27.98 -23.51
CA LEU A 717 -3.01 -26.85 -23.96
C LEU A 717 -2.65 -25.65 -23.10
N GLN A 718 -2.60 -24.47 -23.71
CA GLN A 718 -2.49 -23.22 -22.99
C GLN A 718 -3.36 -22.15 -23.62
N VAL A 719 -3.78 -21.17 -22.84
CA VAL A 719 -4.42 -19.96 -23.37
C VAL A 719 -3.92 -18.78 -22.57
N ARG A 720 -3.49 -17.73 -23.26
CA ARG A 720 -3.10 -16.48 -22.61
C ARG A 720 -4.37 -15.76 -22.18
N SER A 721 -4.78 -15.93 -20.93
CA SER A 721 -5.97 -15.28 -20.39
C SER A 721 -5.78 -14.99 -18.92
N LEU A 722 -6.21 -13.79 -18.51
CA LEU A 722 -6.22 -13.36 -17.12
C LEU A 722 -7.60 -13.53 -16.47
N ALA A 723 -8.51 -14.26 -17.12
CA ALA A 723 -9.80 -14.67 -16.56
C ALA A 723 -9.64 -15.35 -15.19
N HIS A 724 -10.33 -14.91 -14.13
CA HIS A 724 -10.17 -15.44 -12.77
C HIS A 724 -10.67 -16.89 -12.63
N VAL A 725 -11.68 -17.23 -13.42
CA VAL A 725 -12.18 -18.59 -13.63
C VAL A 725 -12.11 -18.99 -15.12
N PRO A 726 -11.96 -20.28 -15.44
CA PRO A 726 -11.82 -20.74 -16.82
C PRO A 726 -13.03 -20.41 -17.73
N GLU A 727 -14.25 -20.36 -17.19
CA GLU A 727 -15.46 -20.01 -17.96
C GLU A 727 -15.48 -18.58 -18.52
N GLN A 728 -14.62 -17.68 -18.02
CA GLN A 728 -14.48 -16.32 -18.53
C GLN A 728 -13.48 -16.21 -19.71
N ILE A 729 -12.82 -17.31 -20.07
CA ILE A 729 -11.82 -17.31 -21.14
C ILE A 729 -12.52 -17.19 -22.50
N THR A 730 -12.27 -16.07 -23.19
CA THR A 730 -12.73 -15.83 -24.57
C THR A 730 -11.58 -15.87 -25.58
N SER A 731 -10.34 -15.88 -25.12
CA SER A 731 -9.15 -15.91 -25.97
C SER A 731 -8.96 -17.27 -26.65
N PRO A 732 -8.38 -17.31 -27.86
CA PRO A 732 -8.14 -18.57 -28.57
C PRO A 732 -7.12 -19.41 -27.80
N TRP A 733 -7.43 -20.69 -27.63
CA TRP A 733 -6.51 -21.63 -27.01
C TRP A 733 -5.39 -22.00 -27.98
N SER A 734 -4.31 -22.55 -27.43
CA SER A 734 -3.17 -23.07 -28.18
C SER A 734 -2.86 -24.49 -27.73
N VAL A 735 -2.41 -25.30 -28.68
CA VAL A 735 -2.08 -26.73 -28.52
C VAL A 735 -0.59 -26.92 -28.72
N TRP A 736 0.07 -27.68 -27.84
CA TRP A 736 1.50 -27.93 -27.93
C TRP A 736 1.83 -28.90 -29.05
N HIS A 737 2.76 -28.53 -29.93
CA HIS A 737 3.25 -29.40 -31.01
C HIS A 737 4.65 -29.93 -30.67
N SER A 738 4.71 -31.14 -30.12
CA SER A 738 5.95 -31.77 -29.62
C SER A 738 7.09 -31.86 -30.65
N THR A 739 6.81 -32.17 -31.91
CA THR A 739 7.85 -32.34 -32.94
C THR A 739 8.49 -31.01 -33.39
N GLN A 740 7.69 -29.95 -33.48
CA GLN A 740 8.12 -28.61 -33.91
C GLN A 740 8.55 -27.74 -32.71
N LYS A 741 8.22 -28.17 -31.48
CA LYS A 741 8.44 -27.42 -30.24
C LYS A 741 7.81 -26.02 -30.29
N THR A 742 6.61 -25.93 -30.86
CA THR A 742 5.86 -24.70 -31.06
C THR A 742 4.42 -24.87 -30.56
N TRP A 743 3.77 -23.74 -30.27
CA TRP A 743 2.34 -23.69 -29.96
C TRP A 743 1.55 -23.39 -31.24
N LEU A 744 0.49 -24.16 -31.50
CA LEU A 744 -0.43 -23.94 -32.61
C LEU A 744 -1.76 -23.41 -32.09
N GLU A 745 -2.33 -22.42 -32.76
CA GLU A 745 -3.61 -21.82 -32.38
C GLU A 745 -4.78 -22.79 -32.65
N ALA A 746 -5.71 -22.89 -31.70
CA ALA A 746 -6.91 -23.72 -31.73
C ALA A 746 -8.14 -22.83 -31.42
N PRO A 747 -8.60 -22.02 -32.39
CA PRO A 747 -9.64 -21.01 -32.15
C PRO A 747 -11.03 -21.60 -31.87
N GLU A 748 -11.26 -22.86 -32.24
CA GLU A 748 -12.52 -23.57 -31.99
C GLU A 748 -12.61 -24.17 -30.58
N LEU A 749 -11.50 -24.19 -29.84
CA LEU A 749 -11.46 -24.75 -28.49
C LEU A 749 -11.94 -23.70 -27.48
N ALA A 750 -12.97 -24.04 -26.70
CA ALA A 750 -13.56 -23.15 -25.69
C ALA A 750 -14.09 -23.93 -24.48
N ILE A 751 -14.31 -23.20 -23.38
CA ILE A 751 -14.93 -23.74 -22.17
C ILE A 751 -16.42 -23.43 -22.19
N TYR A 752 -17.22 -24.46 -21.91
CA TYR A 752 -18.67 -24.40 -21.85
C TYR A 752 -19.17 -24.79 -20.45
N PRO A 753 -20.31 -24.21 -20.02
CA PRO A 753 -21.13 -24.78 -18.95
C PRO A 753 -21.38 -26.28 -19.14
N ASP A 754 -21.29 -27.07 -18.08
CA ASP A 754 -21.89 -28.41 -18.08
C ASP A 754 -23.41 -28.24 -17.83
N GLU A 755 -24.24 -28.51 -18.84
CA GLU A 755 -25.71 -28.37 -18.80
C GLU A 755 -26.39 -29.25 -17.73
N SER A 756 -25.64 -30.19 -17.13
CA SER A 756 -26.10 -31.01 -16.01
C SER A 756 -26.03 -30.33 -14.64
N ASP A 757 -25.35 -29.17 -14.53
CA ASP A 757 -25.24 -28.33 -13.31
C ASP A 757 -26.31 -27.21 -13.27
N ASN A 758 -27.47 -27.45 -13.89
CA ASN A 758 -28.61 -26.54 -13.85
C ASN A 758 -29.31 -26.60 -12.49
N GLY A 759 -28.74 -25.93 -11.50
CA GLY A 759 -29.54 -25.27 -10.48
C GLY A 759 -30.46 -24.23 -11.14
N GLU A 760 -31.66 -24.67 -11.55
CA GLU A 760 -32.81 -23.87 -11.99
C GLU A 760 -32.48 -22.65 -12.89
N GLU A 761 -32.17 -22.90 -14.17
CA GLU A 761 -32.30 -21.89 -15.22
C GLU A 761 -33.78 -21.65 -15.59
N LEU A 762 -34.17 -20.38 -15.73
CA LEU A 762 -35.29 -19.96 -16.58
C LEU A 762 -34.85 -18.76 -17.44
N PRO A 763 -35.50 -18.55 -18.60
CA PRO A 763 -34.88 -18.07 -19.83
C PRO A 763 -34.54 -16.59 -19.80
N SER A 764 -33.64 -16.22 -20.73
CA SER A 764 -33.09 -14.90 -21.04
C SER A 764 -34.11 -13.84 -21.51
N LYS A 765 -35.34 -13.85 -20.99
CA LYS A 765 -36.37 -12.85 -21.29
C LYS A 765 -37.04 -12.39 -19.99
N LEU A 766 -36.33 -11.55 -19.24
CA LEU A 766 -36.94 -10.56 -18.35
C LEU A 766 -36.39 -9.21 -18.81
N GLU A 767 -36.89 -8.77 -19.95
CA GLU A 767 -37.05 -7.33 -20.20
C GLU A 767 -38.16 -6.82 -19.28
N ASP A 768 -38.00 -5.57 -18.85
CA ASP A 768 -38.82 -4.79 -17.92
C ASP A 768 -38.57 -5.01 -16.42
N ALA A 769 -37.87 -4.01 -15.86
CA ALA A 769 -37.66 -3.78 -14.44
C ALA A 769 -39.02 -3.74 -13.69
N ALA A 770 -39.28 -4.76 -12.89
CA ALA A 770 -40.22 -4.62 -11.79
C ALA A 770 -39.60 -3.67 -10.75
N ALA A 771 -40.28 -2.56 -10.48
CA ALA A 771 -39.89 -1.61 -9.44
C ALA A 771 -39.75 -2.32 -8.09
N ILE A 772 -38.74 -1.90 -7.31
CA ILE A 772 -38.46 -2.37 -5.94
C ILE A 772 -39.78 -2.38 -5.15
N PRO A 773 -40.21 -3.53 -4.59
CA PRO A 773 -41.43 -3.61 -3.79
C PRO A 773 -41.37 -2.62 -2.62
N LYS A 774 -42.47 -1.89 -2.39
CA LYS A 774 -42.60 -1.01 -1.21
C LYS A 774 -42.43 -1.81 0.07
N ALA A 775 -41.57 -1.28 0.95
CA ALA A 775 -41.11 -1.88 2.20
C ALA A 775 -42.24 -2.44 3.09
N LEU A 776 -42.07 -3.68 3.55
CA LEU A 776 -42.70 -4.17 4.77
C LEU A 776 -41.86 -3.70 5.97
N PRO A 777 -42.48 -3.28 7.07
CA PRO A 777 -41.74 -2.83 8.24
C PRO A 777 -41.16 -4.05 8.98
N ILE A 778 -39.85 -4.24 8.86
CA ILE A 778 -39.06 -5.02 9.83
C ILE A 778 -38.12 -4.01 10.49
N ALA A 779 -38.37 -3.74 11.77
CA ALA A 779 -37.50 -2.93 12.61
C ALA A 779 -37.10 -3.72 13.85
N ARG A 780 -35.82 -3.59 14.24
CA ARG A 780 -35.15 -3.94 15.52
C ARG A 780 -34.08 -5.06 15.55
N LEU A 781 -33.32 -5.28 14.47
CA LEU A 781 -32.08 -6.09 14.54
C LEU A 781 -30.88 -5.52 13.75
N MET A 782 -30.97 -4.31 13.21
CA MET A 782 -29.90 -3.71 12.38
C MET A 782 -29.12 -2.66 13.18
N VAL A 783 -27.82 -2.51 12.88
CA VAL A 783 -26.95 -1.50 13.50
C VAL A 783 -26.82 -0.28 12.57
N ASP A 784 -27.05 0.93 13.09
CA ASP A 784 -26.89 2.21 12.38
C ASP A 784 -25.67 2.98 12.89
N GLU A 785 -24.84 3.45 11.96
CA GLU A 785 -23.60 4.16 12.24
C GLU A 785 -23.80 5.66 12.57
N ARG A 786 -24.97 6.25 12.30
CA ARG A 786 -25.22 7.71 12.44
C ARG A 786 -25.67 8.20 13.81
N VAL A 787 -25.59 7.39 14.87
CA VAL A 787 -25.97 7.85 16.21
C VAL A 787 -24.77 8.46 16.93
N ASP A 788 -24.66 9.79 16.87
CA ASP A 788 -23.68 10.57 17.64
C ASP A 788 -24.03 10.62 19.14
N LYS A 789 -22.95 10.61 19.93
CA LYS A 789 -22.88 10.34 21.37
C LYS A 789 -23.43 11.50 22.22
N GLY A 790 -24.35 11.16 23.14
CA GLY A 790 -24.68 11.94 24.32
C GLY A 790 -24.05 11.31 25.57
N THR A 791 -23.32 12.12 26.33
CA THR A 791 -22.45 11.77 27.46
C THR A 791 -23.19 11.16 28.66
N ALA A 792 -22.72 10.01 29.17
CA ALA A 792 -22.71 9.70 30.61
C ALA A 792 -21.62 8.66 30.97
N VAL A 793 -20.92 8.98 32.05
CA VAL A 793 -19.72 8.44 32.71
C VAL A 793 -19.81 6.97 33.20
N VAL A 794 -18.77 6.20 32.85
CA VAL A 794 -18.07 5.06 33.54
C VAL A 794 -18.87 3.83 34.02
N ALA A 795 -18.61 2.70 33.34
CA ALA A 795 -18.01 1.49 33.93
C ALA A 795 -17.20 0.74 32.85
N LEU A 796 -15.98 0.33 33.19
CA LEU A 796 -14.99 -0.36 32.35
C LEU A 796 -15.36 -1.86 32.11
N PRO A 797 -14.75 -2.52 31.09
CA PRO A 797 -15.13 -3.82 30.49
C PRO A 797 -14.29 -4.98 31.11
N PRO A 798 -14.05 -6.18 30.49
CA PRO A 798 -14.69 -6.99 29.42
C PRO A 798 -14.84 -8.51 29.82
N ILE A 799 -15.26 -9.42 28.90
CA ILE A 799 -14.61 -10.76 28.78
C ILE A 799 -14.40 -11.11 27.27
N PRO A 800 -13.18 -11.50 26.83
CA PRO A 800 -12.82 -11.99 25.48
C PRO A 800 -13.44 -13.35 25.12
N GLN A 801 -13.30 -13.82 23.87
CA GLN A 801 -13.44 -15.27 23.60
C GLN A 801 -12.43 -15.98 24.51
N ALA A 802 -12.94 -16.72 25.49
CA ALA A 802 -12.11 -17.48 26.40
C ALA A 802 -11.38 -18.55 25.58
N HIS A 803 -10.09 -18.34 25.36
CA HIS A 803 -9.16 -19.46 25.31
C HIS A 803 -9.52 -20.37 26.49
N HIS A 804 -9.75 -21.66 26.24
CA HIS A 804 -10.09 -22.55 27.35
C HIS A 804 -8.96 -22.60 28.37
N TYR A 805 -7.73 -22.30 27.92
CA TYR A 805 -6.54 -22.15 28.74
C TYR A 805 -5.86 -20.79 28.47
N ASP A 806 -5.52 -20.04 29.51
CA ASP A 806 -4.65 -18.86 29.39
C ASP A 806 -3.23 -19.26 28.93
N VAL A 807 -2.72 -20.40 29.41
CA VAL A 807 -1.34 -20.83 29.16
C VAL A 807 -1.26 -22.35 28.92
N TYR A 808 -0.67 -22.76 27.80
CA TYR A 808 -0.22 -24.14 27.58
C TYR A 808 1.23 -24.27 28.05
N ILE A 809 1.52 -25.25 28.89
CA ILE A 809 2.86 -25.45 29.46
C ILE A 809 3.50 -26.68 28.83
N THR A 810 4.56 -26.46 28.04
CA THR A 810 5.36 -27.54 27.45
C THR A 810 6.67 -27.72 28.22
N TYR A 811 7.03 -28.98 28.50
CA TYR A 811 8.22 -29.36 29.25
C TYR A 811 8.72 -30.75 28.83
N ALA A 812 10.00 -31.03 29.08
CA ALA A 812 10.55 -32.35 28.80
C ALA A 812 10.30 -33.31 29.97
N SER A 813 9.36 -34.24 29.81
CA SER A 813 9.16 -35.34 30.75
C SER A 813 10.37 -36.28 30.79
N ALA A 814 11.06 -36.35 31.92
CA ALA A 814 12.21 -37.23 32.13
C ALA A 814 11.95 -38.32 33.18
N LYS A 815 12.50 -39.52 32.98
CA LYS A 815 12.34 -40.66 33.91
C LYS A 815 13.41 -40.77 35.01
N GLY A 816 14.33 -39.79 35.13
CA GLY A 816 15.51 -39.86 36.03
C GLY A 816 15.88 -38.53 36.71
N GLY A 817 16.75 -38.60 37.73
CA GLY A 817 16.95 -37.62 38.82
C GLY A 817 16.95 -36.12 38.48
N ALA A 818 17.71 -35.66 37.48
CA ALA A 818 17.77 -34.23 37.14
C ALA A 818 16.50 -33.72 36.44
N GLY A 819 15.87 -34.53 35.60
CA GLY A 819 14.64 -34.13 34.90
C GLY A 819 13.35 -34.31 35.73
N ARG A 820 13.39 -35.05 36.86
CA ARG A 820 12.33 -34.96 37.87
C ARG A 820 12.23 -33.56 38.46
N GLN A 821 13.36 -32.87 38.68
CA GLN A 821 13.34 -31.49 39.17
C GLN A 821 12.70 -30.53 38.16
N THR A 822 12.90 -30.73 36.85
CA THR A 822 12.21 -29.95 35.82
C THR A 822 10.71 -30.17 35.85
N ASN A 823 10.25 -31.42 35.98
CA ASN A 823 8.82 -31.72 36.10
C ASN A 823 8.21 -31.11 37.37
N ASP A 824 8.88 -31.26 38.52
CA ASP A 824 8.43 -30.73 39.81
C ASP A 824 8.36 -29.18 39.79
N ARG A 825 9.32 -28.54 39.12
CA ARG A 825 9.35 -27.08 38.93
C ARG A 825 8.26 -26.59 37.98
N ALA A 826 8.05 -27.27 36.86
CA ALA A 826 6.95 -26.95 35.93
C ALA A 826 5.58 -27.09 36.61
N MET A 827 5.41 -28.13 37.44
CA MET A 827 4.21 -28.32 38.26
C MET A 827 4.03 -27.20 39.30
N LYS A 828 5.08 -26.76 39.98
CA LYS A 828 5.00 -25.63 40.94
C LYS A 828 4.70 -24.30 40.28
N ILE A 829 5.26 -24.04 39.10
CA ILE A 829 4.92 -22.88 38.29
C ILE A 829 3.44 -22.96 37.90
N ASN A 830 2.99 -24.12 37.42
CA ASN A 830 1.59 -24.36 37.08
C ASN A 830 0.64 -24.11 38.26
N ASP A 831 0.93 -24.67 39.44
CA ASP A 831 0.11 -24.49 40.65
C ASP A 831 0.06 -23.03 41.09
N TYR A 832 1.17 -22.31 40.97
CA TYR A 832 1.21 -20.88 41.26
C TYR A 832 0.33 -20.08 40.30
N LEU A 833 0.44 -20.32 38.99
CA LEU A 833 -0.38 -19.64 37.98
C LEU A 833 -1.88 -19.94 38.17
N ARG A 834 -2.24 -21.21 38.46
CA ARG A 834 -3.61 -21.63 38.80
C ARG A 834 -4.12 -20.92 40.07
N SER A 835 -3.29 -20.83 41.11
CA SER A 835 -3.66 -20.13 42.37
C SER A 835 -3.94 -18.64 42.18
N ARG A 836 -3.41 -18.04 41.10
CA ARG A 836 -3.58 -16.63 40.72
C ARG A 836 -4.69 -16.40 39.70
N GLY A 837 -5.45 -17.44 39.37
CA GLY A 837 -6.61 -17.35 38.49
C GLY A 837 -6.32 -17.51 37.00
N LEU A 838 -5.12 -17.99 36.61
CA LEU A 838 -4.87 -18.42 35.22
C LEU A 838 -5.31 -19.87 35.03
N VAL A 839 -6.00 -20.14 33.93
CA VAL A 839 -6.40 -21.47 33.50
C VAL A 839 -5.25 -22.08 32.67
N THR A 840 -4.64 -23.16 33.14
CA THR A 840 -3.45 -23.74 32.48
C THR A 840 -3.71 -25.15 31.96
N CYS A 841 -3.19 -25.44 30.77
CA CYS A 841 -3.16 -26.79 30.20
C CYS A 841 -1.82 -27.46 30.58
N PHE A 842 -1.87 -28.52 31.40
CA PHE A 842 -0.70 -29.23 31.93
C PHE A 842 -1.01 -30.73 32.05
N ASP A 843 -0.08 -31.59 31.60
CA ASP A 843 -0.20 -33.06 31.45
C ASP A 843 -0.44 -33.88 32.75
N ALA A 844 -0.86 -33.27 33.85
CA ALA A 844 -1.21 -33.97 35.10
C ALA A 844 -2.68 -34.43 35.16
N ASP A 845 -3.51 -34.05 34.20
CA ASP A 845 -4.93 -34.40 34.13
C ASP A 845 -5.10 -35.66 33.24
N ASP A 846 -5.23 -36.86 33.85
CA ASP A 846 -5.29 -38.22 33.24
C ASP A 846 -5.81 -38.28 31.78
N ILE A 847 -4.92 -38.67 30.84
CA ILE A 847 -5.19 -38.66 29.40
C ILE A 847 -5.36 -40.09 28.86
N GLU A 848 -6.60 -40.52 28.59
CA GLU A 848 -6.92 -41.57 27.59
C GLU A 848 -7.16 -40.92 26.21
N GLY A 849 -6.57 -41.44 25.11
CA GLY A 849 -6.81 -40.99 23.72
C GLY A 849 -5.54 -40.78 22.85
N ASP A 850 -5.71 -40.22 21.64
CA ASP A 850 -4.60 -39.84 20.73
C ASP A 850 -3.88 -38.60 21.26
N VAL A 851 -2.62 -38.77 21.64
CA VAL A 851 -1.77 -37.74 22.26
C VAL A 851 -1.53 -36.56 21.32
N ILE A 852 -1.49 -36.77 20.00
CA ILE A 852 -1.16 -35.70 19.03
C ILE A 852 -2.34 -34.75 18.86
N GLU A 853 -3.57 -35.27 18.79
CA GLU A 853 -4.78 -34.46 18.63
C GLU A 853 -5.00 -33.55 19.85
N LYS A 854 -4.75 -34.06 21.06
CA LYS A 854 -4.84 -33.30 22.30
C LYS A 854 -3.75 -32.24 22.46
N VAL A 855 -2.53 -32.53 22.02
CA VAL A 855 -1.45 -31.54 21.97
C VAL A 855 -1.83 -30.38 21.03
N CYS A 856 -2.34 -30.69 19.84
CA CYS A 856 -2.76 -29.66 18.88
C CYS A 856 -3.92 -28.83 19.46
N SER A 857 -4.96 -29.48 20.01
CA SER A 857 -6.09 -28.79 20.65
C SER A 857 -5.64 -27.96 21.87
N GLY A 858 -4.77 -28.49 22.73
CA GLY A 858 -4.25 -27.77 23.89
C GLY A 858 -3.45 -26.52 23.52
N ILE A 859 -2.64 -26.58 22.45
CA ILE A 859 -1.94 -25.41 21.94
C ILE A 859 -2.92 -24.46 21.26
N ASP A 860 -3.82 -24.94 20.40
CA ASP A 860 -4.80 -24.11 19.69
C ASP A 860 -5.71 -23.34 20.64
N GLU A 861 -6.18 -24.00 21.69
CA GLU A 861 -7.06 -23.45 22.72
C GLU A 861 -6.34 -22.56 23.73
N ALA A 862 -5.01 -22.61 23.81
CA ALA A 862 -4.24 -21.76 24.71
C ALA A 862 -3.89 -20.39 24.13
N GLU A 863 -3.91 -19.34 24.94
CA GLU A 863 -3.54 -18.00 24.47
C GLU A 863 -2.03 -17.81 24.33
N LEU A 864 -1.27 -18.29 25.33
CA LEU A 864 0.18 -18.24 25.40
C LEU A 864 0.76 -19.65 25.57
N VAL A 865 2.01 -19.83 25.15
CA VAL A 865 2.75 -21.08 25.34
C VAL A 865 3.96 -20.82 26.24
N LEU A 866 3.94 -21.40 27.44
CA LEU A 866 5.06 -21.36 28.38
C LEU A 866 5.99 -22.54 28.12
N VAL A 867 7.21 -22.24 27.69
CA VAL A 867 8.21 -23.24 27.31
C VAL A 867 9.20 -23.40 28.47
N CYS A 868 9.14 -24.54 29.16
CA CYS A 868 10.06 -24.90 30.24
C CYS A 868 11.36 -25.45 29.65
N ILE A 869 12.35 -24.57 29.49
CA ILE A 869 13.64 -24.87 28.89
C ILE A 869 14.52 -25.64 29.87
N SER A 870 14.92 -26.83 29.46
CA SER A 870 15.97 -27.66 30.06
C SER A 870 16.90 -28.18 28.97
N GLN A 871 18.07 -28.72 29.33
CA GLN A 871 18.96 -29.31 28.32
C GLN A 871 18.26 -30.45 27.56
N GLU A 872 17.43 -31.24 28.25
CA GLU A 872 16.67 -32.32 27.64
C GLU A 872 15.60 -31.81 26.67
N TYR A 873 14.95 -30.68 26.97
CA TYR A 873 13.97 -30.06 26.06
C TYR A 873 14.63 -29.57 24.76
N ILE A 874 15.76 -28.87 24.87
CA ILE A 874 16.52 -28.39 23.69
C ILE A 874 16.97 -29.56 22.83
N ASP A 875 17.48 -30.63 23.45
CA ASP A 875 17.92 -31.84 22.77
C ASP A 875 16.77 -32.54 22.02
N LYS A 876 15.59 -32.67 22.65
CA LYS A 876 14.40 -33.30 22.06
C LYS A 876 13.86 -32.49 20.87
N VAL A 877 13.72 -31.17 21.01
CA VAL A 877 13.33 -30.28 19.90
C VAL A 877 14.39 -30.29 18.78
N GLY A 878 15.68 -30.35 19.15
CA GLY A 878 16.80 -30.49 18.23
C GLY A 878 16.81 -31.80 17.43
N GLY A 879 15.91 -32.74 17.74
CA GLY A 879 15.73 -33.98 16.99
C GLY A 879 16.56 -35.17 17.51
N LYS A 880 17.04 -35.13 18.75
CA LYS A 880 17.80 -36.25 19.37
C LYS A 880 17.05 -37.59 19.32
N ASN A 881 15.72 -37.56 19.34
CA ASN A 881 14.84 -38.74 19.23
C ASN A 881 14.12 -38.84 17.85
N GLY A 882 14.57 -38.10 16.84
CA GLY A 882 13.97 -38.06 15.50
C GLY A 882 12.78 -37.10 15.35
N ALA A 883 12.17 -37.07 14.16
CA ALA A 883 11.06 -36.16 13.81
C ALA A 883 9.72 -36.50 14.51
N LEU A 884 9.66 -37.58 15.27
CA LEU A 884 8.44 -38.05 15.94
C LEU A 884 8.35 -37.63 17.41
N ASP A 885 9.39 -36.99 17.97
CA ASP A 885 9.41 -36.53 19.36
C ASP A 885 8.31 -35.49 19.62
N THR A 886 7.54 -35.69 20.70
CA THR A 886 6.38 -34.85 21.02
C THR A 886 6.79 -33.41 21.33
N CYS A 887 7.90 -33.19 22.07
CA CYS A 887 8.37 -31.83 22.38
C CYS A 887 8.76 -31.08 21.10
N LYS A 888 9.32 -31.78 20.10
CA LYS A 888 9.63 -31.18 18.80
C LYS A 888 8.38 -30.77 18.05
N LYS A 889 7.37 -31.65 18.00
CA LYS A 889 6.09 -31.37 17.35
C LYS A 889 5.34 -30.25 18.04
N GLU A 890 5.28 -30.25 19.38
CA GLU A 890 4.69 -29.18 20.20
C GLU A 890 5.34 -27.83 19.88
N PHE A 891 6.67 -27.78 19.90
CA PHE A 891 7.41 -26.54 19.66
C PHE A 891 7.24 -26.01 18.23
N GLU A 892 7.40 -26.86 17.21
CA GLU A 892 7.24 -26.46 15.80
C GLU A 892 5.78 -26.09 15.48
N TYR A 893 4.82 -26.78 16.11
CA TYR A 893 3.40 -26.46 15.99
C TYR A 893 3.08 -25.11 16.65
N ALA A 894 3.51 -24.90 17.90
CA ALA A 894 3.32 -23.65 18.63
C ALA A 894 3.98 -22.46 17.94
N GLU A 895 5.19 -22.63 17.40
CA GLU A 895 5.86 -21.58 16.61
C GLU A 895 5.03 -21.20 15.37
N ARG A 896 4.50 -22.19 14.65
CA ARG A 896 3.71 -21.97 13.44
C ARG A 896 2.34 -21.36 13.72
N THR A 897 1.68 -21.77 14.82
CA THR A 897 0.30 -21.36 15.12
C THR A 897 0.22 -20.10 15.97
N LYS A 898 1.10 -19.92 16.96
CA LYS A 898 1.09 -18.77 17.88
C LYS A 898 2.11 -17.71 17.51
N GLY A 899 3.15 -18.06 16.75
CA GLY A 899 4.26 -17.18 16.44
C GLY A 899 5.18 -16.99 17.65
N ALA A 900 6.43 -16.61 17.39
CA ALA A 900 7.45 -16.47 18.45
C ALA A 900 7.00 -15.53 19.59
N ASP A 901 6.25 -14.46 19.28
CA ASP A 901 5.78 -13.43 20.22
C ASP A 901 4.93 -13.96 21.39
N LYS A 902 4.28 -15.11 21.20
CA LYS A 902 3.41 -15.74 22.21
C LYS A 902 4.05 -16.93 22.92
N LEU A 903 5.34 -17.22 22.64
CA LEU A 903 6.13 -18.23 23.36
C LEU A 903 6.97 -17.56 24.44
N VAL A 904 6.73 -17.91 25.70
CA VAL A 904 7.45 -17.39 26.88
C VAL A 904 8.44 -18.45 27.38
N ALA A 905 9.72 -18.10 27.44
CA ALA A 905 10.77 -19.02 27.86
C ALA A 905 11.04 -18.93 29.37
N VAL A 906 10.97 -20.06 30.07
CA VAL A 906 11.41 -20.18 31.46
C VAL A 906 12.50 -21.24 31.59
N VAL A 907 13.62 -20.87 32.21
CA VAL A 907 14.75 -21.78 32.40
C VAL A 907 14.53 -22.58 33.67
N THR A 908 14.44 -23.90 33.55
CA THR A 908 14.21 -24.80 34.69
C THR A 908 15.47 -25.58 35.07
N ASP A 909 16.54 -25.46 34.29
CA ASP A 909 17.81 -26.17 34.45
C ASP A 909 18.99 -25.17 34.41
N ALA A 910 19.89 -25.26 35.37
CA ALA A 910 21.00 -24.34 35.51
C ALA A 910 21.99 -24.43 34.32
N ALA A 911 22.05 -25.58 33.66
CA ALA A 911 22.93 -25.81 32.50
C ALA A 911 22.56 -24.94 31.28
N VAL A 912 21.30 -24.47 31.20
CA VAL A 912 20.77 -23.72 30.04
C VAL A 912 20.45 -22.26 30.36
N ARG A 913 21.01 -21.71 31.45
CA ARG A 913 20.85 -20.30 31.85
C ARG A 913 21.28 -19.29 30.79
N ASN A 914 22.25 -19.66 29.95
CA ASN A 914 22.75 -18.77 28.90
C ASN A 914 22.07 -19.09 27.56
N PRO A 915 21.10 -18.27 27.09
CA PRO A 915 20.37 -18.55 25.86
C PRO A 915 21.24 -18.49 24.60
N ARG A 916 22.44 -17.89 24.66
CA ARG A 916 23.42 -17.94 23.56
C ARG A 916 23.97 -19.34 23.30
N ASP A 917 23.85 -20.24 24.28
CA ASP A 917 24.31 -21.63 24.16
C ASP A 917 23.22 -22.56 23.64
N TRP A 918 21.98 -22.06 23.47
CA TRP A 918 20.89 -22.82 22.87
C TRP A 918 21.17 -23.06 21.38
N ARG A 919 20.80 -24.24 20.88
CA ARG A 919 21.03 -24.67 19.50
C ARG A 919 19.71 -25.19 18.90
N GLY A 920 19.64 -25.27 17.58
CA GLY A 920 18.44 -25.73 16.87
C GLY A 920 17.27 -24.74 16.96
N SER A 921 16.05 -25.23 16.74
CA SER A 921 14.84 -24.40 16.65
C SER A 921 14.59 -23.56 17.91
N VAL A 922 14.89 -24.10 19.11
CA VAL A 922 14.77 -23.35 20.37
C VAL A 922 15.68 -22.13 20.40
N GLY A 923 16.95 -22.27 19.99
CA GLY A 923 17.88 -21.15 19.94
C GLY A 923 17.53 -20.12 18.85
N MET A 924 17.02 -20.57 17.71
CA MET A 924 16.60 -19.70 16.60
C MET A 924 15.41 -18.81 16.97
N VAL A 925 14.44 -19.37 17.71
CA VAL A 925 13.16 -18.71 18.00
C VAL A 925 13.17 -17.96 19.33
N LEU A 926 13.79 -18.54 20.37
CA LEU A 926 13.75 -18.01 21.74
C LEU A 926 15.08 -17.45 22.24
N GLY A 927 16.20 -17.67 21.52
CA GLY A 927 17.55 -17.32 22.00
C GLY A 927 17.83 -15.81 22.16
N SER A 928 17.03 -14.95 21.55
CA SER A 928 17.12 -13.47 21.65
C SER A 928 16.07 -12.85 22.58
N ARG A 929 15.26 -13.65 23.28
CA ARG A 929 14.11 -13.20 24.08
C ARG A 929 14.41 -13.15 25.57
N ALA A 930 13.60 -12.37 26.29
CA ALA A 930 13.66 -12.28 27.75
C ALA A 930 13.18 -13.59 28.41
N LEU A 931 14.04 -14.23 29.19
CA LEU A 931 13.72 -15.45 29.93
C LEU A 931 13.66 -15.19 31.44
N LYS A 932 12.96 -16.07 32.17
CA LYS A 932 12.94 -16.08 33.64
C LYS A 932 13.66 -17.33 34.13
N ASP A 933 14.54 -17.16 35.10
CA ASP A 933 15.34 -18.26 35.64
C ASP A 933 14.63 -18.89 36.85
N PHE A 934 14.23 -20.15 36.70
CA PHE A 934 13.68 -21.03 37.74
C PHE A 934 14.60 -22.22 37.97
N SER A 935 15.90 -22.10 37.69
CA SER A 935 16.86 -23.16 37.97
C SER A 935 17.43 -23.11 39.40
N MET A 936 17.14 -22.05 40.15
CA MET A 936 17.55 -21.83 41.55
C MET A 936 16.78 -22.71 42.55
N ASP A 937 17.20 -22.67 43.82
CA ASP A 937 16.49 -23.31 44.92
C ASP A 937 15.15 -22.58 45.16
N GLU A 938 14.08 -23.32 45.46
CA GLU A 938 12.74 -22.76 45.67
C GLU A 938 12.61 -21.99 46.99
N SER A 939 13.53 -22.23 47.94
CA SER A 939 13.65 -21.45 49.17
C SER A 939 14.35 -20.10 48.97
N ASP A 940 14.92 -19.85 47.79
CA ASP A 940 15.53 -18.57 47.45
C ASP A 940 14.45 -17.50 47.27
N PRO A 941 14.53 -16.33 47.92
CA PRO A 941 13.56 -15.25 47.72
C PRO A 941 13.37 -14.83 46.26
N ALA A 942 14.40 -15.01 45.42
CA ALA A 942 14.29 -14.69 44.00
C ALA A 942 13.43 -15.69 43.21
N TRP A 943 13.14 -16.89 43.75
CA TRP A 943 12.13 -17.81 43.20
C TRP A 943 10.73 -17.17 43.22
N GLU A 944 10.31 -16.64 44.37
CA GLU A 944 9.02 -15.95 44.49
C GLU A 944 8.98 -14.70 43.61
N ILE A 945 10.06 -13.89 43.59
CA ILE A 945 10.15 -12.71 42.73
C ILE A 945 9.97 -13.08 41.25
N ASN A 946 10.60 -14.18 40.80
CA ASN A 946 10.48 -14.65 39.42
C ASN A 946 9.08 -15.19 39.12
N LEU A 947 8.40 -15.84 40.09
CA LEU A 947 6.99 -16.23 39.95
C LEU A 947 6.06 -15.02 39.76
N TYR A 948 6.29 -13.94 40.53
CA TYR A 948 5.56 -12.68 40.36
C TYR A 948 5.83 -12.05 38.99
N ALA A 949 7.10 -11.92 38.61
CA ALA A 949 7.48 -11.33 37.32
C ALA A 949 6.96 -12.15 36.13
N LEU A 950 6.96 -13.48 36.23
CA LEU A 950 6.38 -14.36 35.22
C LEU A 950 4.86 -14.16 35.10
N TYR A 951 4.15 -14.06 36.23
CA TYR A 951 2.71 -13.80 36.22
C TYR A 951 2.39 -12.44 35.59
N ASP A 952 3.09 -11.38 35.99
CA ASP A 952 2.89 -10.03 35.45
C ASP A 952 3.17 -9.99 33.94
N GLU A 953 4.20 -10.69 33.48
CA GLU A 953 4.49 -10.81 32.04
C GLU A 953 3.39 -11.58 31.31
N LEU A 954 2.93 -12.71 31.83
CA LEU A 954 1.86 -13.50 31.21
C LEU A 954 0.55 -12.70 31.14
N VAL A 955 0.21 -11.94 32.18
CA VAL A 955 -0.98 -11.06 32.20
C VAL A 955 -0.81 -9.88 31.24
N ALA A 956 0.38 -9.28 31.17
CA ALA A 956 0.68 -8.19 30.25
C ALA A 956 0.60 -8.65 28.78
N LEU A 957 1.12 -9.85 28.48
CA LEU A 957 1.06 -10.45 27.15
C LEU A 957 -0.36 -10.90 26.76
N ARG A 958 -1.22 -11.21 27.74
CA ARG A 958 -2.67 -11.48 27.56
C ARG A 958 -3.49 -10.20 27.29
N GLY A 959 -2.94 -9.02 27.59
CA GLY A 959 -3.60 -7.73 27.31
C GLY A 959 -4.78 -7.38 28.24
N ASP A 960 -4.77 -7.85 29.49
CA ASP A 960 -5.87 -7.60 30.43
C ASP A 960 -5.73 -6.23 31.15
N PRO A 961 -6.73 -5.32 31.15
CA PRO A 961 -6.60 -3.96 31.72
C PRO A 961 -6.65 -3.87 33.26
N TYR A 962 -6.67 -4.98 34.01
CA TYR A 962 -7.01 -5.00 35.44
C TYR A 962 -5.99 -5.71 36.37
N GLY A 963 -4.70 -5.64 36.05
CA GLY A 963 -3.60 -6.18 36.88
C GLY A 963 -3.21 -5.37 38.14
N SER A 964 -4.05 -4.45 38.63
CA SER A 964 -3.84 -3.83 39.94
C SER A 964 -5.16 -3.72 40.69
N LEU A 965 -5.46 -4.70 41.54
CA LEU A 965 -6.29 -4.63 42.75
C LEU A 965 -6.61 -6.05 43.24
N VAL A 966 -5.62 -6.75 43.81
CA VAL A 966 -5.89 -7.84 44.76
C VAL A 966 -5.15 -7.52 46.05
N SER A 967 -5.93 -7.21 47.08
CA SER A 967 -5.49 -6.94 48.44
C SER A 967 -4.72 -8.11 49.03
N ARG A 968 -3.50 -7.82 49.48
CA ARG A 968 -2.60 -8.69 50.24
C ARG A 968 -3.28 -9.19 51.52
N PRO A 969 -3.41 -10.51 51.79
CA PRO A 969 -3.75 -11.00 53.11
C PRO A 969 -2.56 -10.75 54.07
N PRO A 970 -2.80 -10.43 55.35
CA PRO A 970 -1.71 -10.22 56.29
C PRO A 970 -1.11 -11.57 56.69
N ALA A 971 0.17 -11.77 56.38
CA ALA A 971 0.91 -12.92 56.88
C ALA A 971 1.31 -12.71 58.36
N PRO A 972 1.30 -13.77 59.20
CA PRO A 972 1.60 -13.68 60.61
C PRO A 972 3.08 -13.44 60.86
N GLN A 973 3.40 -12.50 61.75
CA GLN A 973 4.78 -12.25 62.17
C GLN A 973 5.30 -13.40 63.06
N PRO A 974 6.49 -13.94 62.81
CA PRO A 974 7.18 -14.80 63.76
C PRO A 974 7.68 -13.96 64.94
N GLN A 975 7.28 -14.36 66.13
CA GLN A 975 7.92 -13.95 67.37
C GLN A 975 9.40 -14.34 67.33
N LEU A 976 10.29 -13.37 67.52
CA LEU A 976 11.60 -13.65 68.11
C LEU A 976 11.93 -12.52 69.08
N GLU A 977 11.85 -12.92 70.34
CA GLU A 977 12.23 -12.18 71.52
C GLU A 977 13.62 -11.56 71.38
N ARG A 978 13.74 -10.28 71.71
CA ARG A 978 14.81 -9.82 72.60
C ARG A 978 14.34 -8.64 73.45
N LYS A 979 14.03 -9.02 74.70
CA LYS A 979 14.03 -8.24 75.94
C LYS A 979 14.88 -6.97 75.90
N GLU A 980 14.27 -5.82 76.22
CA GLU A 980 14.43 -5.07 77.49
C GLU A 980 15.45 -3.93 77.33
N ILE A 981 15.35 -2.69 77.82
CA ILE A 981 14.51 -1.85 78.71
C ILE A 981 14.99 -0.40 78.37
N GLY A 982 14.27 0.72 78.42
CA GLY A 982 12.90 1.05 78.82
C GLY A 982 12.77 2.59 79.04
N HIS A 983 11.52 3.01 79.29
CA HIS A 983 11.05 4.23 80.01
C HIS A 983 11.34 5.62 79.37
N SER A 984 10.43 6.60 79.34
CA SER A 984 8.98 6.70 79.60
C SER A 984 8.48 8.10 79.17
N ARG A 985 7.20 8.16 78.77
CA ARG A 985 6.23 9.29 78.87
C ARG A 985 6.30 10.50 77.91
N SER A 986 5.25 10.52 77.07
CA SER A 986 4.53 11.52 76.26
C SER A 986 4.02 12.76 77.05
N PRO A 987 3.25 13.74 76.46
CA PRO A 987 2.71 13.86 75.09
C PRO A 987 2.70 15.27 74.41
N SER A 988 2.39 15.27 73.10
CA SER A 988 1.36 16.09 72.41
C SER A 988 1.77 17.03 71.26
N ALA A 989 1.12 16.76 70.11
CA ALA A 989 0.59 17.66 69.07
C ALA A 989 1.41 18.07 67.82
N LEU A 990 0.81 17.66 66.69
CA LEU A 990 0.66 18.30 65.37
C LEU A 990 1.67 17.99 64.24
N ALA A 991 1.09 17.85 63.05
CA ALA A 991 1.52 17.05 61.90
C ALA A 991 2.35 17.82 60.86
N SER A 992 3.22 17.09 60.13
CA SER A 992 3.33 17.08 58.65
C SER A 992 4.54 16.24 58.22
N GLY A 993 4.33 15.32 57.29
CA GLY A 993 5.31 14.31 56.86
C GLY A 993 6.25 14.71 55.72
N VAL A 994 7.28 13.86 55.54
CA VAL A 994 8.23 13.80 54.41
C VAL A 994 8.42 12.32 54.02
N PRO A 995 8.52 11.97 52.71
CA PRO A 995 8.61 10.60 52.17
C PRO A 995 10.05 10.02 52.07
N PRO A 996 10.24 8.71 51.78
CA PRO A 996 11.56 8.06 51.74
C PRO A 996 12.15 7.79 50.33
N ALA A 997 13.43 7.36 50.32
CA ALA A 997 14.49 7.51 49.30
C ALA A 997 14.57 6.51 48.13
N VAL A 998 15.26 6.93 47.06
CA VAL A 998 15.58 6.25 45.78
C VAL A 998 17.08 5.88 45.72
N LEU A 999 17.44 4.76 45.06
CA LEU A 999 18.82 4.29 44.81
C LEU A 999 19.51 5.11 43.68
N GLU A 1000 20.67 5.73 43.94
CA GLU A 1000 21.44 6.51 42.94
C GLU A 1000 22.48 5.67 42.15
N MET A 1001 22.54 5.83 40.82
CA MET A 1001 23.55 5.23 39.93
C MET A 1001 24.92 5.94 40.02
N THR A 1002 26.02 5.18 39.92
CA THR A 1002 27.38 5.73 39.95
C THR A 1002 27.79 6.38 38.61
N MET A 1003 28.76 7.30 38.66
CA MET A 1003 29.24 8.08 37.51
C MET A 1003 29.77 7.23 36.34
N ALA A 1004 30.41 6.09 36.62
CA ALA A 1004 30.90 5.19 35.58
C ALA A 1004 29.76 4.45 34.87
N GLN A 1005 28.72 4.05 35.61
CA GLN A 1005 27.52 3.40 35.06
C GLN A 1005 26.72 4.37 34.20
N LYS A 1006 26.59 5.63 34.66
CA LYS A 1006 25.97 6.72 33.91
C LYS A 1006 26.63 6.91 32.53
N VAL A 1007 27.96 6.95 32.46
CA VAL A 1007 28.70 7.13 31.19
C VAL A 1007 28.66 5.89 30.31
N ALA A 1008 28.73 4.69 30.90
CA ALA A 1008 28.59 3.45 30.15
C ALA A 1008 27.23 3.38 29.43
N ARG A 1009 26.17 3.83 30.11
CA ARG A 1009 24.82 3.87 29.53
C ARG A 1009 24.72 4.89 28.39
N ILE A 1010 25.31 6.08 28.54
CA ILE A 1010 25.38 7.06 27.43
C ILE A 1010 26.08 6.48 26.20
N LYS A 1011 27.18 5.76 26.39
CA LYS A 1011 27.91 5.13 25.28
C LYS A 1011 27.07 4.06 24.57
N GLU A 1012 26.34 3.26 25.34
CA GLU A 1012 25.47 2.22 24.81
C GLU A 1012 24.32 2.81 23.99
N GLU A 1013 23.59 3.78 24.55
CA GLU A 1013 22.43 4.41 23.90
C GLU A 1013 22.83 5.19 22.63
N LEU A 1014 24.01 5.80 22.61
CA LEU A 1014 24.51 6.56 21.46
C LEU A 1014 25.44 5.75 20.54
N SER A 1015 25.60 4.44 20.78
CA SER A 1015 26.50 3.55 20.01
C SER A 1015 27.96 4.09 19.88
N LEU A 1016 28.47 4.71 20.94
CA LEU A 1016 29.85 5.23 21.01
C LEU A 1016 30.85 4.12 21.34
N GLU A 1017 32.11 4.29 20.94
CA GLU A 1017 33.15 3.28 21.18
C GLU A 1017 33.33 3.00 22.70
N PRO A 1018 33.20 1.73 23.15
CA PRO A 1018 33.23 1.39 24.58
C PRO A 1018 34.52 1.79 25.30
N SER A 1019 35.65 1.78 24.57
CA SER A 1019 37.00 2.09 25.07
C SER A 1019 37.24 3.58 25.36
N LEU A 1020 36.35 4.48 24.92
CA LEU A 1020 36.57 5.93 25.00
C LEU A 1020 36.73 6.41 26.46
N PRO A 1021 37.74 7.26 26.77
CA PRO A 1021 37.82 7.90 28.07
C PRO A 1021 36.58 8.75 28.36
N ILE A 1022 36.12 8.78 29.62
CA ILE A 1022 34.85 9.39 30.04
C ILE A 1022 34.65 10.81 29.47
N ALA A 1023 35.66 11.68 29.56
CA ALA A 1023 35.55 13.06 29.06
C ALA A 1023 35.36 13.14 27.54
N LYS A 1024 35.98 12.24 26.77
CA LYS A 1024 35.81 12.18 25.30
C LYS A 1024 34.44 11.61 24.93
N ALA A 1025 33.99 10.56 25.63
CA ALA A 1025 32.67 9.98 25.42
C ALA A 1025 31.55 11.00 25.64
N ILE A 1026 31.68 11.88 26.65
CA ILE A 1026 30.70 12.93 26.94
C ILE A 1026 30.78 14.09 25.93
N ALA A 1027 31.97 14.47 25.48
CA ALA A 1027 32.10 15.48 24.42
C ALA A 1027 31.49 14.99 23.09
N GLU A 1028 31.68 13.72 22.76
CA GLU A 1028 31.14 13.09 21.56
C GLU A 1028 29.63 12.87 21.68
N ALA A 1029 29.14 12.46 22.85
CA ALA A 1029 27.71 12.38 23.15
C ALA A 1029 27.00 13.73 23.01
N ASN A 1030 27.57 14.81 23.58
CA ASN A 1030 27.06 16.17 23.41
C ASN A 1030 27.05 16.59 21.94
N SER A 1031 28.07 16.23 21.16
CA SER A 1031 28.13 16.52 19.72
C SER A 1031 27.08 15.74 18.91
N VAL A 1032 26.81 14.49 19.27
CA VAL A 1032 25.81 13.63 18.61
C VAL A 1032 24.39 14.13 18.91
N MET A 1033 24.14 14.57 20.15
CA MET A 1033 22.84 15.09 20.58
C MET A 1033 22.64 16.59 20.29
N GLY A 1034 23.68 17.29 19.82
CA GLY A 1034 23.60 18.73 19.52
C GLY A 1034 23.47 19.64 20.75
N ILE A 1035 23.93 19.18 21.92
CA ILE A 1035 23.85 19.91 23.19
C ILE A 1035 25.15 20.69 23.41
N GLU A 1036 25.07 21.99 23.71
CA GLU A 1036 26.27 22.75 24.11
C GLU A 1036 26.73 22.34 25.52
N PRO A 1037 28.01 21.95 25.71
CA PRO A 1037 28.49 21.51 27.01
C PRO A 1037 28.54 22.67 28.01
N GLN A 1038 27.64 22.67 28.98
CA GLN A 1038 27.59 23.69 30.05
C GLN A 1038 27.85 23.06 31.43
N GLY A 1039 28.79 23.66 32.19
CA GLY A 1039 29.10 23.28 33.57
C GLY A 1039 30.02 22.05 33.72
N PRO A 1040 30.23 21.56 34.96
CA PRO A 1040 31.12 20.44 35.26
C PRO A 1040 30.60 19.11 34.69
N LEU A 1041 31.50 18.15 34.45
CA LEU A 1041 31.23 16.90 33.71
C LEU A 1041 30.05 16.09 34.27
N THR A 1042 29.87 16.09 35.59
CA THR A 1042 28.74 15.44 36.28
C THR A 1042 27.39 15.99 35.85
N LYS A 1043 27.26 17.31 35.70
CA LYS A 1043 26.03 17.95 35.21
C LYS A 1043 25.77 17.66 33.73
N GLN A 1044 26.82 17.62 32.92
CA GLN A 1044 26.69 17.27 31.51
C GLN A 1044 26.18 15.84 31.33
N VAL A 1045 26.66 14.91 32.16
CA VAL A 1045 26.20 13.52 32.13
C VAL A 1045 24.76 13.37 32.62
N GLU A 1046 24.36 14.10 33.67
CA GLU A 1046 22.96 14.09 34.11
C GLU A 1046 22.04 14.66 33.04
N SER A 1047 22.41 15.79 32.42
CA SER A 1047 21.64 16.36 31.31
C SER A 1047 21.53 15.40 30.13
N LEU A 1048 22.63 14.72 29.76
CA LEU A 1048 22.62 13.72 28.69
C LEU A 1048 21.73 12.52 29.05
N LEU A 1049 21.75 12.04 30.29
CA LEU A 1049 20.89 10.94 30.72
C LEU A 1049 19.42 11.33 30.79
N THR A 1050 19.10 12.58 31.14
CA THR A 1050 17.73 13.09 31.10
C THR A 1050 17.23 13.22 29.67
N GLU A 1051 18.05 13.77 28.76
CA GLU A 1051 17.70 13.87 27.34
C GLU A 1051 17.60 12.50 26.65
N LEU A 1052 18.35 11.50 27.14
CA LEU A 1052 18.22 10.09 26.72
C LEU A 1052 17.07 9.35 27.42
N GLY A 1053 16.33 9.99 28.32
CA GLY A 1053 15.21 9.40 29.06
C GLY A 1053 15.60 8.32 30.08
N VAL A 1054 16.89 8.25 30.45
CA VAL A 1054 17.44 7.25 31.37
C VAL A 1054 17.23 7.64 32.84
N ILE A 1055 17.17 8.93 33.15
CA ILE A 1055 16.80 9.46 34.47
C ILE A 1055 15.74 10.55 34.28
N GLY A 1056 14.67 10.53 35.10
CA GLY A 1056 13.52 11.43 35.01
C GLY A 1056 13.77 12.81 35.60
#